data_AF-A0A7J9XDE8-F1
#
_entry.id   AF-A0A7J9XDE8-F1
#
_cell.length_a   1.000
_cell.length_b   1.000
_cell.length_c   1.000
_cell.angle_alpha   90.00
_cell.angle_beta   90.00
_cell.angle_gamma   90.00
#
_symmetry.space_group_name_H-M   'P 1'
#
loop_
_entity.id
_entity.type
_entity.pdbx_description
1 polymer ?
#
loop_
_entity_poly.entity_id
_entity_poly.type
_entity_poly.pdbx_seq_one_letter_code
_entity_poly.pdbx_strand_id
1 'polypeptide(L)'
;MQAVAALPRTAGPGPQQRAPRSLQSGGVSTTVSDPMVGRLLDRRYRIETRLAVGGMATVYAAHDTRLDRKVAVKIMHGKLATDETFVNRFIREAHSAASLSHPNVVAVYDQGEDDGIVFLAMELVTGRTLRDVLKERGQLQPREALEVLKRILSALAAAHAAGLVHRDVKPENVLISDEGRVKVADFGLARAISTGGPHTTGIIIGTVAYLAPEQVENGRADARSDVYSAGVVLYEMLAGKIPFTADTPLAVAYKHVHEDVPAPSAAADVPLELDELVARATHRDPEQRPADAAELLADVTACRRTLPDDVVPPFDAPLTPAPEEGQTLVMGKPAPAPTDGPAPLSDTERKKRRRKGVLAFALVLLLAVATGVGGWWYGMGRWTEAPKLAGMSSSEAIADAKEAGFEVETKRVHHERVDKGKVAMTNPGSGDRILRGGTITLVISRGPERHAVPKLKGLSETRARAAITAAKLSVGEVTRRYSAKVDKGAVISVSPKAGELLRRDARVDLVISKGIPPVSVPQVTGLGESTAEQKLDDAGLKVRTTYQAHKTAKKGTVFAQSPQAATKKPKGSTVTISVSTGPPIVQVPDVTDMPIEEATRKLQAAGFQVETNRVPGGGGKVIQQEPKKQARYGSIIKLWVF
;
A
#
# COMPACT_ATOMS: atom_id res chain seq x y z
N MET A 1 -8.55 1.33 10.71
CA MET A 1 -9.99 1.11 10.90
C MET A 1 -10.47 2.14 11.90
N GLN A 2 -11.24 3.11 11.43
CA GLN A 2 -12.05 3.98 12.28
C GLN A 2 -13.38 3.30 12.54
N ALA A 3 -13.96 3.63 13.69
CA ALA A 3 -15.30 3.18 14.03
C ALA A 3 -16.30 4.15 13.41
N VAL A 4 -17.24 3.62 12.64
CA VAL A 4 -18.19 4.38 11.84
C VAL A 4 -19.59 4.18 12.40
N ALA A 5 -20.39 5.25 12.39
CA ALA A 5 -21.73 5.32 12.99
C ALA A 5 -22.82 4.69 12.09
N ALA A 6 -22.63 3.45 11.64
CA ALA A 6 -23.58 2.73 10.79
C ALA A 6 -23.99 1.38 11.41
N LEU A 7 -25.28 1.03 11.29
CA LEU A 7 -25.82 -0.27 11.73
C LEU A 7 -25.73 -1.30 10.59
N PRO A 8 -25.02 -2.43 10.74
CA PRO A 8 -25.08 -3.53 9.77
C PRO A 8 -26.42 -4.27 9.86
N ARG A 9 -27.01 -4.63 8.71
CA ARG A 9 -28.19 -5.50 8.66
C ARG A 9 -27.83 -6.94 8.98
N THR A 10 -28.60 -7.57 9.87
CA THR A 10 -28.64 -9.02 10.03
C THR A 10 -29.28 -9.65 8.79
N ALA A 11 -28.60 -10.62 8.19
CA ALA A 11 -29.19 -11.45 7.15
C ALA A 11 -30.34 -12.28 7.76
N GLY A 12 -31.53 -12.22 7.16
CA GLY A 12 -32.67 -13.04 7.54
C GLY A 12 -32.41 -14.54 7.31
N PRO A 13 -33.13 -15.43 8.00
CA PRO A 13 -32.84 -16.86 7.98
C PRO A 13 -33.29 -17.49 6.64
N GLY A 14 -32.34 -17.98 5.86
CA GLY A 14 -32.59 -18.86 4.72
C GLY A 14 -33.01 -20.27 5.17
N PRO A 15 -33.67 -21.06 4.29
CA PRO A 15 -34.46 -22.21 4.70
C PRO A 15 -33.60 -23.42 5.11
N GLN A 16 -34.13 -24.15 6.09
CA GLN A 16 -33.57 -25.34 6.72
C GLN A 16 -33.17 -26.42 5.70
N GLN A 17 -31.93 -26.92 5.81
CA GLN A 17 -31.57 -28.26 5.34
C GLN A 17 -30.84 -29.05 6.44
N ARG A 18 -31.09 -30.36 6.39
CA ARG A 18 -31.01 -31.39 7.44
C ARG A 18 -29.62 -31.61 8.06
N ALA A 19 -29.64 -32.00 9.34
CA ALA A 19 -28.50 -32.53 10.09
C ALA A 19 -28.00 -33.89 9.56
N PRO A 20 -26.75 -34.26 9.89
CA PRO A 20 -26.60 -35.40 10.81
C PRO A 20 -25.54 -35.23 11.92
N ARG A 21 -25.91 -35.78 13.09
CA ARG A 21 -25.16 -36.43 14.19
C ARG A 21 -23.68 -36.08 14.48
N SER A 22 -23.53 -35.47 15.66
CA SER A 22 -22.64 -35.80 16.80
C SER A 22 -21.13 -35.96 16.58
N LEU A 23 -20.38 -35.00 17.15
CA LEU A 23 -19.18 -35.25 17.96
C LEU A 23 -19.12 -34.19 19.05
N GLN A 24 -19.20 -34.63 20.30
CA GLN A 24 -18.94 -33.83 21.49
C GLN A 24 -17.45 -33.46 21.54
N SER A 25 -17.14 -32.17 21.61
CA SER A 25 -16.00 -31.68 22.37
C SER A 25 -16.35 -30.31 22.94
N GLY A 26 -16.28 -30.21 24.26
CA GLY A 26 -16.61 -29.00 25.00
C GLY A 26 -15.64 -27.86 24.67
N GLY A 27 -16.17 -26.80 24.08
CA GLY A 27 -15.58 -25.48 24.09
C GLY A 27 -16.63 -24.53 24.64
N VAL A 28 -16.47 -24.10 25.89
CA VAL A 28 -17.25 -23.00 26.46
C VAL A 28 -16.96 -21.78 25.59
N SER A 29 -17.90 -21.41 24.72
CA SER A 29 -17.89 -20.12 24.05
C SER A 29 -18.37 -19.09 25.06
N THR A 30 -17.46 -18.58 25.88
CA THR A 30 -17.70 -17.34 26.62
C THR A 30 -17.79 -16.22 25.60
N THR A 31 -19.02 -15.88 25.18
CA THR A 31 -19.33 -14.56 24.64
C THR A 31 -18.96 -13.54 25.71
N VAL A 32 -17.80 -12.91 25.59
CA VAL A 32 -17.42 -11.78 26.42
C VAL A 32 -18.47 -10.69 26.19
N SER A 33 -19.37 -10.50 27.15
CA SER A 33 -20.35 -9.41 27.13
C SER A 33 -19.59 -8.10 27.08
N ASP A 34 -19.91 -7.25 26.11
CA ASP A 34 -19.28 -5.94 25.99
C ASP A 34 -19.62 -5.10 27.23
N PRO A 35 -18.63 -4.68 28.04
CA PRO A 35 -18.88 -4.02 29.33
C PRO A 35 -19.53 -2.65 29.19
N MET A 36 -19.56 -2.06 27.98
CA MET A 36 -20.22 -0.77 27.75
C MET A 36 -21.72 -0.92 27.49
N VAL A 37 -22.17 -2.05 26.96
CA VAL A 37 -23.59 -2.23 26.61
C VAL A 37 -24.44 -2.25 27.87
N GLY A 38 -25.49 -1.42 27.89
CA GLY A 38 -26.36 -1.21 29.05
C GLY A 38 -25.89 -0.12 30.01
N ARG A 39 -24.64 0.36 29.89
CA ARG A 39 -24.14 1.47 30.73
C ARG A 39 -24.83 2.78 30.34
N LEU A 40 -25.10 3.61 31.35
CA LEU A 40 -25.60 4.98 31.18
C LEU A 40 -24.43 5.95 31.38
N LEU A 41 -23.96 6.57 30.29
CA LEU A 41 -22.88 7.56 30.34
C LEU A 41 -23.42 8.97 30.58
N ASP A 42 -22.74 9.72 31.45
CA ASP A 42 -23.08 11.08 31.88
C ASP A 42 -24.55 11.22 32.31
N ARG A 43 -25.10 10.13 32.87
CA ARG A 43 -26.53 10.02 33.25
C ARG A 43 -27.50 10.41 32.11
N ARG A 44 -27.08 10.24 30.85
CA ARG A 44 -27.81 10.70 29.66
C ARG A 44 -27.80 9.69 28.52
N TYR A 45 -26.66 9.13 28.18
CA TYR A 45 -26.51 8.29 27.02
C TYR A 45 -26.52 6.81 27.42
N ARG A 46 -27.63 6.12 27.20
CA ARG A 46 -27.74 4.68 27.46
C ARG A 46 -27.18 3.92 26.28
N ILE A 47 -26.04 3.25 26.46
CA ILE A 47 -25.40 2.46 25.41
C ILE A 47 -26.23 1.21 25.10
N GLU A 48 -26.62 1.03 23.84
CA GLU A 48 -27.47 -0.08 23.41
C GLU A 48 -26.67 -1.18 22.70
N THR A 49 -25.89 -0.83 21.68
CA THR A 49 -25.23 -1.83 20.83
C THR A 49 -23.96 -1.26 20.23
N ARG A 50 -22.92 -2.07 20.10
CA ARG A 50 -21.67 -1.67 19.45
C ARG A 50 -21.84 -1.65 17.93
N LEU A 51 -21.50 -0.53 17.30
CA LEU A 51 -21.55 -0.35 15.84
C LEU A 51 -20.23 -0.73 15.18
N ALA A 52 -19.12 -0.21 15.71
CA ALA A 52 -17.80 -0.42 15.11
C ALA A 52 -16.67 -0.27 16.12
N VAL A 53 -15.57 -0.98 15.88
CA VAL A 53 -14.34 -0.91 16.68
C VAL A 53 -13.24 -0.27 15.83
N GLY A 54 -12.66 0.82 16.30
CA GLY A 54 -11.54 1.50 15.68
C GLY A 54 -10.26 1.37 16.50
N GLY A 55 -9.14 1.82 15.94
CA GLY A 55 -7.84 1.78 16.63
C GLY A 55 -7.70 2.76 17.82
N MET A 56 -8.56 3.77 17.90
CA MET A 56 -8.48 4.84 18.91
C MET A 56 -9.77 4.99 19.73
N ALA A 57 -10.88 4.48 19.21
CA ALA A 57 -12.20 4.60 19.79
C ALA A 57 -13.12 3.48 19.31
N THR A 58 -14.16 3.20 20.07
CA THR A 58 -15.26 2.30 19.71
C THR A 58 -16.55 3.12 19.61
N VAL A 59 -17.34 2.91 18.56
CA VAL A 59 -18.61 3.60 18.35
C VAL A 59 -19.77 2.68 18.71
N TYR A 60 -20.71 3.21 19.47
CA TYR A 60 -21.92 2.52 19.91
C TYR A 60 -23.17 3.29 19.46
N ALA A 61 -24.26 2.58 19.19
CA ALA A 61 -25.58 3.16 19.21
C ALA A 61 -25.99 3.35 20.68
N ALA A 62 -26.54 4.51 20.99
CA ALA A 62 -27.03 4.84 22.30
C ALA A 62 -28.35 5.58 22.20
N HIS A 63 -29.11 5.57 23.29
CA HIS A 63 -30.31 6.35 23.45
C HIS A 63 -30.02 7.55 24.35
N ASP A 64 -30.23 8.76 23.84
CA ASP A 64 -30.18 10.01 24.61
C ASP A 64 -31.47 10.13 25.42
N THR A 65 -31.42 9.81 26.71
CA THR A 65 -32.60 9.74 27.59
C THR A 65 -33.20 11.10 27.91
N ARG A 66 -32.52 12.21 27.58
CA ARG A 66 -33.04 13.57 27.80
C ARG A 66 -33.85 14.09 26.60
N LEU A 67 -33.38 13.78 25.40
CA LEU A 67 -34.00 14.21 24.14
C LEU A 67 -34.81 13.11 23.46
N ASP A 68 -34.88 11.92 24.07
CA ASP A 68 -35.61 10.74 23.61
C ASP A 68 -35.31 10.38 22.15
N ARG A 69 -34.02 10.30 21.81
CA ARG A 69 -33.55 10.02 20.44
C ARG A 69 -32.36 9.07 20.40
N LYS A 70 -32.20 8.36 19.29
CA LYS A 70 -31.01 7.55 19.03
C LYS A 70 -29.85 8.41 18.57
N VAL A 71 -28.67 8.13 19.11
CA VAL A 71 -27.41 8.81 18.79
C VAL A 71 -26.29 7.78 18.64
N ALA A 72 -25.23 8.16 17.95
CA ALA A 72 -23.99 7.41 17.97
C ALA A 72 -23.07 8.00 19.05
N VAL A 73 -22.47 7.16 19.89
CA VAL A 73 -21.53 7.57 20.93
C VAL A 73 -20.18 6.93 20.65
N LYS A 74 -19.19 7.77 20.35
CA LYS A 74 -17.81 7.38 20.11
C LYS A 74 -17.03 7.47 21.41
N ILE A 75 -16.62 6.33 21.93
CA ILE A 75 -15.91 6.20 23.22
C ILE A 75 -14.43 5.95 22.96
N MET A 76 -13.56 6.76 23.55
CA MET A 76 -12.11 6.62 23.42
C MET A 76 -11.60 5.37 24.17
N HIS A 77 -10.59 4.69 23.65
CA HIS A 77 -10.01 3.53 24.34
C HIS A 77 -9.23 3.96 25.59
N GLY A 78 -9.36 3.21 26.69
CA GLY A 78 -8.78 3.58 27.99
C GLY A 78 -7.25 3.80 28.01
N LYS A 79 -6.50 3.18 27.09
CA LYS A 79 -5.04 3.40 26.95
C LYS A 79 -4.67 4.78 26.41
N LEU A 80 -5.59 5.44 25.71
CA LEU A 80 -5.43 6.79 25.16
C LEU A 80 -6.06 7.84 26.08
N ALA A 81 -7.07 7.46 26.87
CA ALA A 81 -7.73 8.33 27.83
C ALA A 81 -6.83 8.75 29.01
N THR A 82 -5.72 8.04 29.26
CA THR A 82 -4.74 8.40 30.31
C THR A 82 -3.73 9.46 29.88
N ASP A 83 -3.66 9.82 28.60
CA ASP A 83 -2.76 10.86 28.09
C ASP A 83 -3.52 12.20 28.01
N GLU A 84 -3.35 13.05 29.02
CA GLU A 84 -4.00 14.38 29.10
C GLU A 84 -3.72 15.25 27.87
N THR A 85 -2.55 15.11 27.22
CA THR A 85 -2.23 15.91 26.03
C THR A 85 -3.03 15.44 24.82
N PHE A 86 -3.27 14.14 24.72
CA PHE A 86 -4.09 13.54 23.69
C PHE A 86 -5.58 13.84 23.90
N VAL A 87 -6.07 13.70 25.13
CA VAL A 87 -7.46 14.01 25.51
C VAL A 87 -7.78 15.47 25.25
N ASN A 88 -6.95 16.41 25.70
CA ASN A 88 -7.17 17.85 25.46
C ASN A 88 -7.16 18.21 23.97
N ARG A 89 -6.36 17.52 23.15
CA ARG A 89 -6.38 17.71 21.70
C ARG A 89 -7.65 17.15 21.06
N PHE A 90 -8.05 15.94 21.45
CA PHE A 90 -9.26 15.28 20.98
C PHE A 90 -10.50 16.14 21.27
N ILE A 91 -10.60 16.66 22.49
CA ILE A 91 -11.66 17.58 22.92
C ILE A 91 -11.67 18.85 22.05
N ARG A 92 -10.50 19.44 21.80
CA ARG A 92 -10.38 20.65 20.96
C ARG A 92 -10.75 20.40 19.49
N GLU A 93 -10.40 19.24 18.94
CA GLU A 93 -10.75 18.83 17.57
C GLU A 93 -12.26 18.55 17.45
N ALA A 94 -12.84 17.85 18.44
CA ALA A 94 -14.28 17.62 18.54
C ALA A 94 -15.07 18.93 18.64
N HIS A 95 -14.60 19.89 19.43
CA HIS A 95 -15.24 21.20 19.57
C HIS A 95 -15.24 21.99 18.26
N SER A 96 -14.13 21.94 17.52
CA SER A 96 -14.07 22.55 16.18
C SER A 96 -15.09 21.89 15.23
N ALA A 97 -15.17 20.55 15.23
CA ALA A 97 -16.10 19.81 14.38
C ALA A 97 -17.59 20.05 14.74
N ALA A 98 -17.91 20.25 16.02
CA ALA A 98 -19.26 20.54 16.49
C ALA A 98 -19.82 21.88 16.02
N SER A 99 -18.96 22.82 15.64
CA SER A 99 -19.41 24.09 15.05
C SER A 99 -19.90 23.96 13.60
N LEU A 100 -19.66 22.80 12.95
CA LEU A 100 -19.99 22.58 11.55
C LEU A 100 -21.42 22.04 11.39
N SER A 101 -22.34 22.89 10.94
CA SER A 101 -23.71 22.49 10.59
C SER A 101 -23.88 22.47 9.07
N HIS A 102 -23.93 21.27 8.48
CA HIS A 102 -24.09 21.09 7.03
C HIS A 102 -24.84 19.77 6.74
N PRO A 103 -25.74 19.72 5.73
CA PRO A 103 -26.54 18.52 5.43
C PRO A 103 -25.70 17.26 5.13
N ASN A 104 -24.52 17.44 4.52
CA ASN A 104 -23.58 16.35 4.21
C ASN A 104 -22.49 16.14 5.29
N VAL A 105 -22.64 16.71 6.48
CA VAL A 105 -21.75 16.46 7.62
C VAL A 105 -22.54 15.71 8.69
N VAL A 106 -21.89 14.76 9.37
CA VAL A 106 -22.45 14.12 10.57
C VAL A 106 -22.41 15.12 11.72
N ALA A 107 -23.58 15.49 12.24
CA ALA A 107 -23.63 16.47 13.32
C ALA A 107 -23.04 15.91 14.62
N VAL A 108 -22.20 16.68 15.29
CA VAL A 108 -21.74 16.39 16.65
C VAL A 108 -22.66 17.15 17.61
N TYR A 109 -23.28 16.43 18.54
CA TYR A 109 -24.25 17.01 19.46
C TYR A 109 -23.65 17.41 20.79
N ASP A 110 -22.71 16.62 21.30
CA ASP A 110 -22.22 16.77 22.65
C ASP A 110 -20.89 16.03 22.85
N GLN A 111 -20.15 16.42 23.86
CA GLN A 111 -18.96 15.71 24.34
C GLN A 111 -18.99 15.61 25.86
N GLY A 112 -18.34 14.60 26.42
CA GLY A 112 -18.24 14.48 27.87
C GLY A 112 -17.17 13.51 28.32
N GLU A 113 -16.98 13.49 29.63
CA GLU A 113 -16.16 12.52 30.35
C GLU A 113 -17.00 11.98 31.51
N ASP A 114 -17.06 10.65 31.63
CA ASP A 114 -17.78 9.97 32.73
C ASP A 114 -16.94 8.79 33.24
N ASP A 115 -16.57 8.80 34.52
CA ASP A 115 -15.66 7.83 35.14
C ASP A 115 -14.36 7.59 34.33
N GLY A 116 -13.73 8.66 33.82
CA GLY A 116 -12.53 8.58 32.99
C GLY A 116 -12.76 8.07 31.56
N ILE A 117 -14.04 7.90 31.16
CA ILE A 117 -14.44 7.55 29.80
C ILE A 117 -14.76 8.82 29.04
N VAL A 118 -13.85 9.22 28.16
CA VAL A 118 -14.08 10.33 27.23
C VAL A 118 -14.93 9.85 26.06
N PHE A 119 -16.02 10.56 25.78
CA PHE A 119 -16.95 10.22 24.71
C PHE A 119 -17.41 11.43 23.89
N LEU A 120 -17.85 11.15 22.67
CA LEU A 120 -18.44 12.11 21.74
C LEU A 120 -19.79 11.58 21.26
N ALA A 121 -20.86 12.34 21.50
CA ALA A 121 -22.20 12.01 21.01
C ALA A 121 -22.46 12.73 19.67
N MET A 122 -22.87 11.97 18.66
CA MET A 122 -23.07 12.43 17.29
C MET A 122 -24.36 11.85 16.70
N GLU A 123 -24.75 12.41 15.56
CA GLU A 123 -25.85 11.91 14.74
C GLU A 123 -25.63 10.43 14.39
N LEU A 124 -26.65 9.62 14.63
CA LEU A 124 -26.68 8.23 14.16
C LEU A 124 -27.21 8.19 12.73
N VAL A 125 -26.36 7.85 11.77
CA VAL A 125 -26.77 7.69 10.37
C VAL A 125 -27.07 6.22 10.10
N THR A 126 -28.34 5.90 9.91
CA THR A 126 -28.75 4.54 9.52
C THR A 126 -28.47 4.31 8.04
N GLY A 127 -27.67 3.30 7.72
CA GLY A 127 -27.27 3.00 6.35
C GLY A 127 -25.92 2.28 6.30
N ARG A 128 -25.13 2.56 5.27
CA ARG A 128 -23.86 1.86 4.98
C ARG A 128 -22.72 2.84 4.72
N THR A 129 -21.48 2.38 4.82
CA THR A 129 -20.33 3.19 4.39
C THR A 129 -20.13 3.10 2.87
N LEU A 130 -19.49 4.09 2.26
CA LEU A 130 -19.09 4.02 0.85
C LEU A 130 -18.18 2.80 0.61
N ARG A 131 -17.35 2.43 1.59
CA ARG A 131 -16.55 1.19 1.53
C ARG A 131 -17.43 -0.05 1.34
N ASP A 132 -18.55 -0.15 2.06
CA ASP A 132 -19.45 -1.30 1.95
C ASP A 132 -20.13 -1.34 0.57
N VAL A 133 -20.50 -0.17 0.04
CA VAL A 133 -21.05 -0.06 -1.32
C VAL A 133 -20.03 -0.51 -2.37
N LEU A 134 -18.77 -0.08 -2.27
CA LEU A 134 -17.71 -0.48 -3.20
C LEU A 134 -17.39 -1.97 -3.09
N LYS A 135 -17.45 -2.57 -1.89
CA LYS A 135 -17.29 -4.02 -1.74
C LYS A 135 -18.40 -4.83 -2.40
N GLU A 136 -19.64 -4.34 -2.35
CA GLU A 136 -20.80 -5.04 -2.92
C GLU A 136 -20.87 -4.86 -4.44
N ARG A 137 -20.65 -3.65 -4.93
CA ARG A 137 -20.84 -3.28 -6.34
C ARG A 137 -19.56 -3.32 -7.18
N GLY A 138 -18.40 -3.32 -6.54
CA GLY A 138 -17.09 -3.19 -7.20
C GLY A 138 -16.78 -1.75 -7.57
N GLN A 139 -17.49 -1.20 -8.55
CA GLN A 139 -17.33 0.17 -9.04
C GLN A 139 -18.68 0.88 -9.17
N LEU A 140 -18.68 2.21 -9.22
CA LEU A 140 -19.83 3.06 -9.47
C LEU A 140 -19.82 3.58 -10.90
N GLN A 141 -20.99 3.89 -11.44
CA GLN A 141 -21.09 4.53 -12.75
C GLN A 141 -20.58 5.97 -12.68
N PRO A 142 -20.01 6.52 -13.78
CA PRO A 142 -19.48 7.88 -13.85
C PRO A 142 -20.34 8.96 -13.17
N ARG A 143 -21.63 9.06 -13.53
CA ARG A 143 -22.51 10.08 -12.95
C ARG A 143 -22.82 9.83 -11.48
N GLU A 144 -23.02 8.58 -11.09
CA GLU A 144 -23.25 8.20 -9.69
C GLU A 144 -22.02 8.56 -8.82
N ALA A 145 -20.82 8.24 -9.29
CA ALA A 145 -19.57 8.58 -8.62
C ALA A 145 -19.42 10.10 -8.43
N LEU A 146 -19.75 10.90 -9.46
CA LEU A 146 -19.72 12.36 -9.36
C LEU A 146 -20.79 12.92 -8.42
N GLU A 147 -21.99 12.33 -8.32
CA GLU A 147 -23.01 12.77 -7.34
C GLU A 147 -22.58 12.49 -5.91
N VAL A 148 -21.98 11.32 -5.65
CA VAL A 148 -21.42 11.00 -4.35
C VAL A 148 -20.28 11.96 -4.02
N LEU A 149 -19.34 12.16 -4.95
CA LEU A 149 -18.21 13.06 -4.77
C LEU A 149 -18.66 14.51 -4.52
N LYS A 150 -19.66 15.00 -5.26
CA LYS A 150 -20.23 16.34 -5.06
C LYS A 150 -20.70 16.56 -3.63
N ARG A 151 -21.37 15.57 -3.03
CA ARG A 151 -21.86 15.64 -1.64
C ARG A 151 -20.69 15.58 -0.63
N ILE A 152 -19.66 14.78 -0.90
CA ILE A 152 -18.42 14.76 -0.10
C ILE A 152 -17.74 16.13 -0.15
N LEU A 153 -17.53 16.68 -1.36
CA LEU A 153 -16.88 17.98 -1.55
C LEU A 153 -17.69 19.13 -0.97
N SER A 154 -19.02 19.09 -0.99
CA SER A 154 -19.86 20.07 -0.31
C SER A 154 -19.61 20.08 1.20
N ALA A 155 -19.45 18.90 1.82
CA ALA A 155 -19.11 18.79 3.23
C ALA A 155 -17.70 19.33 3.54
N LEU A 156 -16.71 18.96 2.71
CA LEU A 156 -15.33 19.43 2.85
C LEU A 156 -15.22 20.94 2.62
N ALA A 157 -15.93 21.49 1.64
CA ALA A 157 -15.95 22.92 1.35
C ALA A 157 -16.50 23.72 2.55
N ALA A 158 -17.57 23.23 3.19
CA ALA A 158 -18.10 23.84 4.40
C ALA A 158 -17.07 23.81 5.55
N ALA A 159 -16.34 22.70 5.71
CA ALA A 159 -15.27 22.60 6.70
C ALA A 159 -14.10 23.56 6.40
N HIS A 160 -13.64 23.62 5.16
CA HIS A 160 -12.54 24.49 4.73
C HIS A 160 -12.88 25.97 4.92
N ALA A 161 -14.13 26.36 4.62
CA ALA A 161 -14.62 27.72 4.87
C ALA A 161 -14.64 28.08 6.37
N ALA A 162 -14.81 27.08 7.25
CA ALA A 162 -14.69 27.23 8.70
C ALA A 162 -13.24 27.12 9.21
N GLY A 163 -12.24 26.98 8.32
CA GLY A 163 -10.84 26.79 8.69
C GLY A 163 -10.49 25.40 9.22
N LEU A 164 -11.36 24.41 9.00
CA LEU A 164 -11.15 23.02 9.36
C LEU A 164 -10.66 22.20 8.16
N VAL A 165 -9.73 21.28 8.42
CA VAL A 165 -9.24 20.30 7.46
C VAL A 165 -9.58 18.91 8.02
N HIS A 166 -10.15 18.05 7.20
CA HIS A 166 -10.57 16.71 7.59
C HIS A 166 -9.39 15.78 7.87
N ARG A 167 -8.37 15.76 7.00
CA ARG A 167 -7.09 15.02 7.09
C ARG A 167 -7.15 13.50 6.91
N ASP A 168 -8.34 12.93 6.72
CA ASP A 168 -8.55 11.47 6.67
C ASP A 168 -9.77 11.11 5.80
N VAL A 169 -9.86 11.73 4.63
CA VAL A 169 -10.93 11.46 3.66
C VAL A 169 -10.70 10.08 3.05
N LYS A 170 -11.70 9.19 3.20
CA LYS A 170 -11.69 7.82 2.67
C LYS A 170 -13.09 7.20 2.70
N PRO A 171 -13.34 6.09 1.99
CA PRO A 171 -14.67 5.50 1.88
C PRO A 171 -15.28 5.05 3.22
N GLU A 172 -14.47 4.74 4.23
CA GLU A 172 -14.96 4.38 5.57
C GLU A 172 -15.61 5.58 6.28
N ASN A 173 -15.17 6.81 6.02
CA ASN A 173 -15.68 8.02 6.66
C ASN A 173 -16.84 8.67 5.89
N VAL A 174 -17.28 8.05 4.79
CA VAL A 174 -18.41 8.49 3.99
C VAL A 174 -19.58 7.56 4.26
N LEU A 175 -20.62 8.09 4.90
CA LEU A 175 -21.86 7.41 5.24
C LEU A 175 -22.92 7.68 4.18
N ILE A 176 -23.67 6.64 3.82
CA ILE A 176 -24.78 6.71 2.89
C ILE A 176 -26.01 6.19 3.62
N SER A 177 -26.95 7.08 3.90
CA SER A 177 -28.17 6.72 4.63
C SER A 177 -29.12 5.87 3.79
N ASP A 178 -30.05 5.19 4.44
CA ASP A 178 -31.11 4.41 3.75
C ASP A 178 -31.99 5.29 2.85
N GLU A 179 -32.08 6.59 3.15
CA GLU A 179 -32.77 7.62 2.35
C GLU A 179 -31.93 8.21 1.21
N GLY A 180 -30.71 7.71 0.98
CA GLY A 180 -29.86 8.18 -0.10
C GLY A 180 -28.93 9.35 0.24
N ARG A 181 -28.94 9.84 1.48
CA ARG A 181 -28.13 11.00 1.88
C ARG A 181 -26.69 10.61 2.15
N VAL A 182 -25.75 11.34 1.53
CA VAL A 182 -24.31 11.18 1.79
C VAL A 182 -23.89 12.13 2.91
N LYS A 183 -23.23 11.59 3.94
CA LYS A 183 -22.70 12.35 5.09
C LYS A 183 -21.24 11.97 5.36
N VAL A 184 -20.40 12.97 5.61
CA VAL A 184 -18.99 12.78 5.96
C VAL A 184 -18.85 12.83 7.48
N ALA A 185 -18.18 11.83 8.05
CA ALA A 185 -17.92 11.67 9.47
C ALA A 185 -16.45 11.93 9.82
N ASP A 186 -16.13 12.03 11.11
CA ASP A 186 -14.75 12.02 11.62
C ASP A 186 -13.83 13.17 11.17
N PHE A 187 -14.38 14.38 10.99
CA PHE A 187 -13.59 15.59 10.75
C PHE A 187 -12.53 15.81 11.83
N GLY A 188 -11.25 15.73 11.46
CA GLY A 188 -10.13 16.11 12.31
C GLY A 188 -9.86 15.22 13.51
N LEU A 189 -10.62 14.14 13.76
CA LEU A 189 -10.49 13.31 14.97
C LEU A 189 -9.40 12.22 14.90
N ALA A 190 -8.74 12.08 13.75
CA ALA A 190 -7.80 10.98 13.51
C ALA A 190 -6.61 11.39 12.63
N ARG A 191 -5.75 12.23 13.17
CA ARG A 191 -4.29 12.03 13.05
C ARG A 191 -3.61 12.89 14.09
N ALA A 192 -3.47 12.33 15.29
CA ALA A 192 -2.24 12.53 16.00
C ALA A 192 -1.16 11.86 15.15
N ILE A 193 -0.45 12.66 14.36
CA ILE A 193 0.94 12.31 14.08
C ILE A 193 1.57 12.26 15.46
N SER A 194 1.79 11.03 15.95
CA SER A 194 2.71 10.81 17.05
C SER A 194 3.98 11.57 16.67
N THR A 195 4.27 12.65 17.39
CA THR A 195 5.60 13.22 17.54
C THR A 195 6.47 12.25 18.35
N GLY A 196 6.48 10.98 17.94
CA GLY A 196 7.00 9.84 18.68
C GLY A 196 7.59 8.81 17.74
N GLY A 197 8.77 9.14 17.19
CA GLY A 197 9.81 8.21 16.71
C GLY A 197 9.46 7.11 15.68
N PRO A 198 10.47 6.49 15.05
CA PRO A 198 10.29 5.43 14.05
C PRO A 198 9.88 4.05 14.63
N HIS A 199 9.23 3.99 15.79
CA HIS A 199 8.90 2.75 16.49
C HIS A 199 7.53 2.80 17.20
N THR A 200 6.45 2.88 16.44
CA THR A 200 5.13 2.37 16.88
C THR A 200 4.63 1.37 15.84
N THR A 201 5.17 0.16 15.94
CA THR A 201 4.69 -1.04 15.27
C THR A 201 3.35 -1.43 15.86
N GLY A 202 2.27 -0.98 15.23
CA GLY A 202 0.92 -1.45 15.52
C GLY A 202 -0.12 -0.47 15.00
N ILE A 203 -0.90 -0.91 14.01
CA ILE A 203 -2.13 -0.24 13.52
C ILE A 203 -1.91 0.90 12.51
N ILE A 204 -1.21 0.65 11.40
CA ILE A 204 -1.35 1.48 10.18
C ILE A 204 -1.37 0.58 8.93
N ILE A 205 -2.40 -0.28 8.81
CA ILE A 205 -2.54 -1.18 7.65
C ILE A 205 -3.62 -0.70 6.65
N GLY A 206 -4.48 0.27 7.00
CA GLY A 206 -5.58 0.71 6.11
C GLY A 206 -5.59 2.18 5.68
N THR A 207 -4.87 3.08 6.38
CA THR A 207 -5.03 4.53 6.15
C THR A 207 -4.13 5.09 5.05
N VAL A 208 -3.06 4.38 4.69
CA VAL A 208 -2.01 4.94 3.79
C VAL A 208 -2.49 5.11 2.35
N ALA A 209 -3.50 4.35 1.92
CA ALA A 209 -3.97 4.31 0.54
C ALA A 209 -4.62 5.61 0.03
N TYR A 210 -4.95 6.55 0.92
CA TYR A 210 -5.60 7.82 0.58
C TYR A 210 -4.76 9.03 1.00
N LEU A 211 -3.55 8.82 1.53
CA LEU A 211 -2.74 9.92 2.05
C LEU A 211 -2.19 10.80 0.94
N ALA A 212 -2.28 12.11 1.15
CA ALA A 212 -1.65 13.07 0.26
C ALA A 212 -0.10 13.01 0.40
N PRO A 213 0.65 13.30 -0.68
CA PRO A 213 2.12 13.27 -0.69
C PRO A 213 2.75 14.08 0.46
N GLU A 214 2.27 15.30 0.68
CA GLU A 214 2.77 16.21 1.71
C GLU A 214 2.55 15.67 3.14
N GLN A 215 1.47 14.94 3.36
CA GLN A 215 1.19 14.30 4.65
C GLN A 215 2.17 13.16 4.97
N VAL A 216 2.82 12.60 3.95
CA VAL A 216 3.87 11.58 4.07
C VAL A 216 5.24 12.25 4.24
N GLU A 217 5.54 13.27 3.44
CA GLU A 217 6.86 13.92 3.42
C GLU A 217 7.16 14.77 4.65
N ASN A 218 6.19 15.58 5.07
CA ASN A 218 6.41 16.60 6.12
C ASN A 218 5.33 16.58 7.21
N GLY A 219 4.33 15.70 7.09
CA GLY A 219 3.27 15.53 8.09
C GLY A 219 2.29 16.70 8.15
N ARG A 220 2.31 17.62 7.18
CA ARG A 220 1.34 18.71 7.09
C ARG A 220 0.13 18.24 6.31
N ALA A 221 -1.03 18.75 6.70
CA ALA A 221 -2.30 18.53 6.02
C ALA A 221 -3.04 19.86 5.97
N ASP A 222 -3.39 20.30 4.77
CA ASP A 222 -4.22 21.47 4.51
C ASP A 222 -5.43 21.09 3.63
N ALA A 223 -6.20 22.08 3.19
CA ALA A 223 -7.36 21.87 2.32
C ALA A 223 -7.02 21.08 1.04
N ARG A 224 -5.80 21.24 0.50
CA ARG A 224 -5.35 20.57 -0.73
C ARG A 224 -4.99 19.10 -0.47
N SER A 225 -4.67 18.75 0.77
CA SER A 225 -4.52 17.34 1.17
C SER A 225 -5.86 16.61 1.11
N ASP A 226 -6.95 17.25 1.57
CA ASP A 226 -8.29 16.66 1.47
C ASP A 226 -8.77 16.55 0.02
N VAL A 227 -8.42 17.52 -0.83
CA VAL A 227 -8.66 17.49 -2.29
C VAL A 227 -7.98 16.28 -2.93
N TYR A 228 -6.71 16.02 -2.59
CA TYR A 228 -5.99 14.84 -3.07
C TYR A 228 -6.68 13.54 -2.65
N SER A 229 -7.00 13.40 -1.36
CA SER A 229 -7.68 12.21 -0.85
C SER A 229 -9.06 12.01 -1.49
N ALA A 230 -9.81 13.09 -1.75
CA ALA A 230 -11.08 13.04 -2.48
C ALA A 230 -10.89 12.59 -3.94
N GLY A 231 -9.82 13.01 -4.61
CA GLY A 231 -9.44 12.53 -5.94
C GLY A 231 -9.10 11.03 -5.96
N VAL A 232 -8.43 10.53 -4.92
CA VAL A 232 -8.18 9.08 -4.77
C VAL A 232 -9.48 8.30 -4.54
N VAL A 233 -10.40 8.85 -3.74
CA VAL A 233 -11.75 8.26 -3.56
C VAL A 233 -12.51 8.23 -4.90
N LEU A 234 -12.43 9.30 -5.70
CA LEU A 234 -13.01 9.31 -7.05
C LEU A 234 -12.42 8.23 -7.94
N TYR A 235 -11.09 8.10 -8.00
CA TYR A 235 -10.43 7.05 -8.76
C TYR A 235 -10.95 5.67 -8.37
N GLU A 236 -11.05 5.38 -7.07
CA GLU A 236 -11.52 4.09 -6.59
C GLU A 236 -13.01 3.84 -6.91
N MET A 237 -13.86 4.86 -6.80
CA MET A 237 -15.27 4.74 -7.20
C MET A 237 -15.40 4.38 -8.68
N LEU A 238 -14.57 4.96 -9.54
CA LEU A 238 -14.61 4.73 -10.99
C LEU A 238 -13.94 3.41 -11.41
N ALA A 239 -12.76 3.11 -10.86
CA ALA A 239 -11.92 1.97 -11.25
C ALA A 239 -12.21 0.70 -10.44
N GLY A 240 -12.99 0.80 -9.36
CA GLY A 240 -13.31 -0.28 -8.42
C GLY A 240 -12.13 -0.77 -7.56
N LYS A 241 -10.97 -0.12 -7.67
CA LYS A 241 -9.75 -0.44 -6.92
C LYS A 241 -8.96 0.84 -6.64
N ILE A 242 -8.19 0.83 -5.55
CA ILE A 242 -7.28 1.94 -5.21
C ILE A 242 -6.14 2.06 -6.25
N PRO A 243 -5.56 3.26 -6.45
CA PRO A 243 -4.56 3.49 -7.49
C PRO A 243 -3.21 2.83 -7.18
N PHE A 244 -2.85 2.73 -5.90
CA PHE A 244 -1.56 2.18 -5.47
C PHE A 244 -1.74 1.00 -4.52
N THR A 245 -1.16 -0.13 -4.91
CA THR A 245 -1.04 -1.33 -4.07
C THR A 245 0.44 -1.71 -3.91
N ALA A 246 0.81 -2.16 -2.71
CA ALA A 246 2.13 -2.70 -2.39
C ALA A 246 2.08 -3.61 -1.16
N ASP A 247 3.11 -4.42 -0.96
CA ASP A 247 3.19 -5.40 0.15
C ASP A 247 3.30 -4.75 1.52
N THR A 248 3.72 -3.47 1.59
CA THR A 248 3.87 -2.73 2.85
C THR A 248 3.17 -1.38 2.77
N PRO A 249 2.57 -0.89 3.88
CA PRO A 249 1.96 0.44 3.93
C PRO A 249 2.94 1.56 3.57
N LEU A 250 4.21 1.43 3.99
CA LEU A 250 5.25 2.41 3.65
C LEU A 250 5.51 2.47 2.15
N ALA A 251 5.46 1.34 1.44
CA ALA A 251 5.60 1.32 -0.01
C ALA A 251 4.41 1.97 -0.73
N VAL A 252 3.18 1.84 -0.19
CA VAL A 252 2.01 2.58 -0.71
C VAL A 252 2.20 4.09 -0.51
N ALA A 253 2.64 4.52 0.67
CA ALA A 253 2.98 5.93 0.93
C ALA A 253 4.06 6.45 -0.03
N TYR A 254 5.10 5.64 -0.29
CA TYR A 254 6.17 6.00 -1.22
C TYR A 254 5.64 6.25 -2.63
N LYS A 255 4.68 5.44 -3.09
CA LYS A 255 4.03 5.61 -4.40
C LYS A 255 3.28 6.94 -4.49
N HIS A 256 2.48 7.30 -3.48
CA HIS A 256 1.81 8.61 -3.47
C HIS A 256 2.80 9.78 -3.66
N VAL A 257 4.01 9.68 -3.11
CA VAL A 257 5.03 10.73 -3.25
C VAL A 257 5.75 10.70 -4.61
N HIS A 258 5.99 9.52 -5.20
CA HIS A 258 6.91 9.36 -6.33
C HIS A 258 6.25 8.93 -7.65
N GLU A 259 5.00 8.49 -7.62
CA GLU A 259 4.24 8.04 -8.78
C GLU A 259 2.97 8.90 -8.92
N ASP A 260 2.58 9.19 -10.16
CA ASP A 260 1.31 9.85 -10.44
C ASP A 260 0.16 8.83 -10.36
N VAL A 261 -1.02 9.27 -9.90
CA VAL A 261 -2.21 8.43 -9.90
C VAL A 261 -2.57 8.10 -11.35
N PRO A 262 -2.74 6.81 -11.71
CA PRO A 262 -3.07 6.42 -13.07
C PRO A 262 -4.44 6.97 -13.50
N ALA A 263 -4.62 7.13 -14.81
CA ALA A 263 -5.92 7.46 -15.40
C ALA A 263 -6.97 6.37 -15.06
N PRO A 264 -8.16 6.70 -14.57
CA PRO A 264 -9.23 5.73 -14.35
C PRO A 264 -9.65 5.01 -15.65
N SER A 265 -9.57 5.66 -16.82
CA SER A 265 -9.82 5.03 -18.14
C SER A 265 -8.88 3.87 -18.47
N ALA A 266 -7.68 3.86 -17.88
CA ALA A 266 -6.73 2.75 -18.05
C ALA A 266 -7.14 1.50 -17.23
N ALA A 267 -8.05 1.65 -16.26
CA ALA A 267 -8.48 0.60 -15.35
C ALA A 267 -9.94 0.16 -15.57
N ALA A 268 -10.79 1.05 -16.08
CA ALA A 268 -12.22 0.81 -16.32
C ALA A 268 -12.71 1.59 -17.56
N ASP A 269 -13.85 1.17 -18.11
CA ASP A 269 -14.51 1.86 -19.22
C ASP A 269 -15.20 3.13 -18.70
N VAL A 270 -14.46 4.23 -18.66
CA VAL A 270 -14.93 5.54 -18.18
C VAL A 270 -14.55 6.66 -19.16
N PRO A 271 -15.36 7.74 -19.26
CA PRO A 271 -15.07 8.89 -20.11
C PRO A 271 -13.73 9.56 -19.79
N LEU A 272 -12.98 9.97 -20.82
CA LEU A 272 -11.64 10.55 -20.69
C LEU A 272 -11.63 11.88 -19.93
N GLU A 273 -12.74 12.61 -19.91
CA GLU A 273 -12.90 13.83 -19.14
C GLU A 273 -12.72 13.60 -17.62
N LEU A 274 -12.95 12.37 -17.15
CA LEU A 274 -12.72 11.99 -15.76
C LEU A 274 -11.23 11.74 -15.45
N ASP A 275 -10.42 11.44 -16.46
CA ASP A 275 -8.98 11.28 -16.27
C ASP A 275 -8.34 12.60 -15.87
N GLU A 276 -8.71 13.69 -16.56
CA GLU A 276 -8.22 15.04 -16.26
C GLU A 276 -8.66 15.49 -14.86
N LEU A 277 -9.91 15.21 -14.49
CA LEU A 277 -10.45 15.55 -13.19
C LEU A 277 -9.71 14.82 -12.05
N VAL A 278 -9.48 13.51 -12.20
CA VAL A 278 -8.70 12.74 -11.23
C VAL A 278 -7.26 13.25 -11.18
N ALA A 279 -6.59 13.40 -12.33
CA ALA A 279 -5.20 13.86 -12.39
C ALA A 279 -5.00 15.24 -11.74
N ARG A 280 -5.93 16.18 -11.97
CA ARG A 280 -5.89 17.52 -11.36
C ARG A 280 -6.07 17.45 -9.85
N ALA A 281 -7.04 16.68 -9.35
CA ALA A 281 -7.27 16.51 -7.93
C ALA A 281 -6.10 15.82 -7.22
N THR A 282 -5.46 14.84 -7.88
CA THR A 282 -4.38 14.03 -7.33
C THR A 282 -2.98 14.44 -7.79
N HIS A 283 -2.79 15.68 -8.22
CA HIS A 283 -1.47 16.16 -8.64
C HIS A 283 -0.47 16.08 -7.47
N ARG A 284 0.79 15.71 -7.69
CA ARG A 284 1.74 15.55 -6.57
C ARG A 284 2.07 16.87 -5.88
N ASP A 285 2.33 17.92 -6.65
CA ASP A 285 2.48 19.29 -6.13
C ASP A 285 1.11 19.85 -5.68
N PRO A 286 0.92 20.19 -4.39
CA PRO A 286 -0.33 20.76 -3.88
C PRO A 286 -0.72 22.08 -4.53
N GLU A 287 0.25 22.90 -4.99
CA GLU A 287 -0.05 24.20 -5.63
C GLU A 287 -0.71 24.05 -7.00
N GLN A 288 -0.60 22.87 -7.62
CA GLN A 288 -1.20 22.56 -8.91
C GLN A 288 -2.58 21.88 -8.78
N ARG A 289 -3.02 21.61 -7.55
CA ARG A 289 -4.37 21.11 -7.25
C ARG A 289 -5.34 22.28 -7.11
N PRO A 290 -6.66 22.02 -7.18
CA PRO A 290 -7.64 22.97 -6.66
C PRO A 290 -7.28 23.40 -5.24
N ALA A 291 -7.38 24.69 -4.95
CA ALA A 291 -6.94 25.28 -3.70
C ALA A 291 -7.72 24.74 -2.49
N ASP A 292 -8.97 24.35 -2.70
CA ASP A 292 -9.83 23.73 -1.71
C ASP A 292 -10.92 22.85 -2.37
N ALA A 293 -11.77 22.27 -1.52
CA ALA A 293 -12.88 21.42 -1.97
C ALA A 293 -13.98 22.20 -2.71
N ALA A 294 -14.11 23.52 -2.51
CA ALA A 294 -15.09 24.33 -3.23
C ALA A 294 -14.69 24.52 -4.69
N GLU A 295 -13.40 24.70 -4.97
CA GLU A 295 -12.88 24.75 -6.33
C GLU A 295 -13.05 23.40 -7.04
N LEU A 296 -12.67 22.29 -6.40
CA LEU A 296 -12.88 20.95 -7.00
C LEU A 296 -14.37 20.64 -7.19
N LEU A 297 -15.26 21.12 -6.30
CA LEU A 297 -16.70 20.96 -6.44
C LEU A 297 -17.24 21.66 -7.69
N ALA A 298 -16.68 22.83 -8.04
CA ALA A 298 -17.03 23.54 -9.27
C ALA A 298 -16.64 22.72 -10.51
N ASP A 299 -15.43 22.14 -10.53
CA ASP A 299 -14.96 21.27 -11.60
C ASP A 299 -15.84 20.03 -11.77
N VAL A 300 -16.15 19.34 -10.67
CA VAL A 300 -17.03 18.17 -10.65
C VAL A 300 -18.41 18.51 -11.21
N THR A 301 -18.94 19.68 -10.83
CA THR A 301 -20.25 20.15 -11.32
C THR A 301 -20.21 20.47 -12.81
N ALA A 302 -19.11 21.03 -13.32
CA ALA A 302 -18.91 21.29 -14.74
C ALA A 302 -18.77 19.99 -15.54
N CYS A 303 -17.89 19.08 -15.10
CA CYS A 303 -17.65 17.77 -15.72
C CYS A 303 -18.93 16.93 -15.79
N ARG A 304 -19.74 16.92 -14.74
CA ARG A 304 -21.01 16.16 -14.74
C ARG A 304 -21.98 16.61 -15.84
N ARG A 305 -21.97 17.90 -16.22
CA ARG A 305 -22.86 18.45 -17.26
C ARG A 305 -22.47 18.01 -18.67
N THR A 306 -21.22 17.60 -18.89
CA THR A 306 -20.73 17.17 -20.21
C THR A 306 -20.92 15.67 -20.44
N LEU A 307 -21.12 14.88 -19.38
CA LEU A 307 -21.36 13.44 -19.48
C LEU A 307 -22.75 13.14 -20.06
N PRO A 308 -22.91 12.11 -20.91
CA PRO A 308 -24.22 11.65 -21.39
C PRO A 308 -25.09 11.14 -20.23
N ASP A 309 -26.42 11.20 -20.38
CA ASP A 309 -27.36 10.64 -19.39
C ASP A 309 -27.21 9.11 -19.32
N ASP A 310 -26.86 8.60 -18.14
CA ASP A 310 -26.83 7.15 -17.89
C ASP A 310 -28.26 6.62 -17.72
N VAL A 311 -28.53 5.41 -18.22
CA VAL A 311 -29.86 4.75 -18.20
C VAL A 311 -30.26 4.25 -16.79
N VAL A 312 -29.44 4.48 -15.78
CA VAL A 312 -29.69 4.03 -14.41
C VAL A 312 -30.40 5.16 -13.64
N PRO A 313 -31.52 4.89 -12.95
CA PRO A 313 -32.16 5.91 -12.16
C PRO A 313 -31.19 6.44 -11.08
N PRO A 314 -31.30 7.73 -10.72
CA PRO A 314 -30.53 8.31 -9.63
C PRO A 314 -30.63 7.46 -8.36
N PHE A 315 -29.63 7.58 -7.48
CA PHE A 315 -29.65 7.02 -6.12
C PHE A 315 -30.94 7.37 -5.33
N ASP A 316 -31.68 8.38 -5.80
CA ASP A 316 -32.91 8.93 -5.24
C ASP A 316 -34.21 8.26 -5.76
N ALA A 317 -34.17 7.11 -6.45
CA ALA A 317 -35.42 6.41 -6.82
C ALA A 317 -36.16 5.94 -5.54
N PRO A 318 -37.32 6.51 -5.21
CA PRO A 318 -38.08 6.08 -4.04
C PRO A 318 -38.62 4.67 -4.28
N LEU A 319 -38.31 3.72 -3.39
CA LEU A 319 -39.23 2.61 -3.18
C LEU A 319 -40.45 3.21 -2.50
N THR A 320 -41.52 3.36 -3.27
CA THR A 320 -42.78 4.01 -2.89
C THR A 320 -43.26 3.56 -1.51
N PRO A 321 -43.61 4.51 -0.64
CA PRO A 321 -44.76 4.34 0.25
C PRO A 321 -45.89 5.27 -0.22
N ALA A 322 -47.12 4.79 -0.06
CA ALA A 322 -48.37 5.48 -0.34
C ALA A 322 -48.48 6.82 0.44
N PRO A 323 -49.32 7.77 -0.02
CA PRO A 323 -49.44 9.07 0.62
C PRO A 323 -50.29 8.96 1.89
N GLU A 324 -49.78 9.45 3.02
CA GLU A 324 -50.60 9.82 4.16
C GLU A 324 -50.59 11.35 4.33
N GLU A 325 -51.78 11.92 4.20
CA GLU A 325 -52.13 13.28 4.60
C GLU A 325 -52.15 13.37 6.14
N GLY A 326 -51.63 14.47 6.70
CA GLY A 326 -51.60 14.61 8.16
C GLY A 326 -51.13 15.95 8.70
N GLN A 327 -51.88 17.01 8.37
CA GLN A 327 -52.21 18.18 9.21
C GLN A 327 -51.12 18.83 10.08
N THR A 328 -50.61 19.97 9.59
CA THR A 328 -49.91 20.99 10.39
C THR A 328 -50.92 21.95 11.02
N LEU A 329 -51.08 21.93 12.35
CA LEU A 329 -51.77 22.98 13.09
C LEU A 329 -50.77 23.90 13.79
N VAL A 330 -50.71 25.12 13.25
CA VAL A 330 -49.98 26.29 13.73
C VAL A 330 -50.57 26.76 15.06
N MET A 331 -49.75 26.88 16.12
CA MET A 331 -50.19 27.50 17.38
C MET A 331 -49.62 28.91 17.49
N GLY A 332 -50.55 29.87 17.43
CA GLY A 332 -50.29 31.31 17.45
C GLY A 332 -49.87 31.84 18.82
N LYS A 333 -49.04 32.88 18.76
CA LYS A 333 -48.58 33.71 19.88
C LYS A 333 -49.61 34.82 20.11
N PRO A 334 -50.07 35.12 21.35
CA PRO A 334 -51.00 36.23 21.56
C PRO A 334 -50.25 37.58 21.61
N ALA A 335 -50.87 38.59 20.99
CA ALA A 335 -50.51 40.00 21.10
C ALA A 335 -51.08 40.62 22.40
N PRO A 336 -50.51 41.73 22.91
CA PRO A 336 -51.06 42.50 24.02
C PRO A 336 -52.09 43.54 23.53
N ALA A 337 -53.07 43.87 24.38
CA ALA A 337 -53.99 44.99 24.15
C ALA A 337 -53.54 46.25 24.93
N PRO A 338 -53.88 47.46 24.45
CA PRO A 338 -53.40 48.76 24.94
C PRO A 338 -54.43 49.49 25.81
N THR A 339 -54.01 50.53 26.55
CA THR A 339 -54.82 51.74 26.84
C THR A 339 -53.94 52.88 27.38
N ASP A 340 -53.76 53.89 26.53
CA ASP A 340 -53.82 55.35 26.72
C ASP A 340 -53.43 56.05 28.05
N GLY A 341 -52.61 57.11 27.91
CA GLY A 341 -52.38 58.19 28.89
C GLY A 341 -53.52 59.23 28.94
N PRO A 342 -53.34 60.52 29.33
CA PRO A 342 -52.10 61.31 29.51
C PRO A 342 -52.04 62.22 30.78
N ALA A 343 -50.99 63.06 30.81
CA ALA A 343 -50.46 64.10 31.73
C ALA A 343 -51.46 65.19 32.25
N PRO A 344 -51.10 66.28 33.01
CA PRO A 344 -49.75 66.84 33.31
C PRO A 344 -49.48 67.53 34.70
N LEU A 345 -48.19 67.85 34.91
CA LEU A 345 -47.54 69.01 35.57
C LEU A 345 -48.03 69.58 36.92
N SER A 346 -47.10 69.69 37.88
CA SER A 346 -46.88 70.93 38.63
C SER A 346 -45.49 70.98 39.29
N ASP A 347 -44.79 72.09 39.06
CA ASP A 347 -43.54 72.53 39.70
C ASP A 347 -43.68 72.72 41.21
N THR A 348 -42.63 72.42 41.99
CA THR A 348 -42.13 73.31 43.07
C THR A 348 -40.74 72.87 43.61
N GLU A 349 -39.75 73.72 43.34
CA GLU A 349 -38.71 74.23 44.27
C GLU A 349 -37.81 73.31 45.15
N ARG A 350 -36.57 73.15 44.68
CA ARG A 350 -35.30 73.64 45.30
C ARG A 350 -35.01 73.39 46.81
N LYS A 351 -34.02 72.52 47.13
CA LYS A 351 -32.80 72.88 47.91
C LYS A 351 -31.70 71.79 47.99
N LYS A 352 -30.44 72.27 47.93
CA LYS A 352 -29.14 71.60 48.05
C LYS A 352 -28.94 70.81 49.37
N ARG A 353 -28.19 69.68 49.30
CA ARG A 353 -26.78 69.62 49.78
C ARG A 353 -26.02 68.32 49.44
N ARG A 354 -24.87 68.54 48.78
CA ARG A 354 -23.67 67.70 48.62
C ARG A 354 -23.24 66.95 49.90
N ARG A 355 -22.84 65.68 49.74
CA ARG A 355 -21.54 65.07 50.16
C ARG A 355 -21.59 63.52 50.13
N LYS A 356 -21.82 62.90 48.96
CA LYS A 356 -21.59 61.45 48.75
C LYS A 356 -21.13 61.07 47.33
N GLY A 357 -20.71 62.04 46.49
CA GLY A 357 -20.31 61.79 45.10
C GLY A 357 -18.83 61.47 44.89
N VAL A 358 -17.95 61.81 45.84
CA VAL A 358 -16.48 61.66 45.66
C VAL A 358 -16.02 60.23 45.93
N LEU A 359 -16.62 59.54 46.91
CA LEU A 359 -16.27 58.15 47.22
C LEU A 359 -16.70 57.18 46.11
N ALA A 360 -17.87 57.41 45.50
CA ALA A 360 -18.36 56.61 44.39
C ALA A 360 -17.49 56.77 43.13
N PHE A 361 -17.01 57.99 42.87
CA PHE A 361 -16.10 58.25 41.75
C PHE A 361 -14.72 57.62 41.97
N ALA A 362 -14.18 57.69 43.19
CA ALA A 362 -12.90 57.08 43.54
C ALA A 362 -12.94 55.54 43.45
N LEU A 363 -14.05 54.90 43.85
CA LEU A 363 -14.21 53.45 43.76
C LEU A 363 -14.30 52.98 42.30
N VAL A 364 -15.03 53.71 41.44
CA VAL A 364 -15.12 53.41 40.01
C VAL A 364 -13.78 53.62 39.30
N LEU A 365 -13.02 54.66 39.67
CA LEU A 365 -11.67 54.90 39.13
C LEU A 365 -10.68 53.81 39.57
N LEU A 366 -10.76 53.35 40.82
CA LEU A 366 -9.91 52.29 41.35
C LEU A 366 -10.27 50.94 40.73
N LEU A 367 -11.56 50.65 40.52
CA LEU A 367 -11.99 49.47 39.75
C LEU A 367 -11.51 49.55 38.30
N ALA A 368 -11.62 50.72 37.65
CA ALA A 368 -11.17 50.93 36.28
C ALA A 368 -9.65 50.78 36.13
N VAL A 369 -8.86 51.25 37.11
CA VAL A 369 -7.41 51.04 37.18
C VAL A 369 -7.09 49.59 37.50
N ALA A 370 -7.82 48.92 38.38
CA ALA A 370 -7.62 47.50 38.68
C ALA A 370 -7.97 46.60 37.47
N THR A 371 -9.04 46.91 36.72
CA THR A 371 -9.36 46.24 35.45
C THR A 371 -8.41 46.63 34.33
N GLY A 372 -7.87 47.86 34.34
CA GLY A 372 -6.87 48.32 33.40
C GLY A 372 -5.51 47.65 33.61
N VAL A 373 -5.05 47.56 34.86
CA VAL A 373 -3.82 46.87 35.28
C VAL A 373 -4.00 45.36 35.17
N GLY A 374 -5.15 44.82 35.57
CA GLY A 374 -5.49 43.41 35.42
C GLY A 374 -5.60 43.00 33.95
N GLY A 375 -6.23 43.82 33.11
CA GLY A 375 -6.29 43.65 31.65
C GLY A 375 -4.93 43.83 30.97
N TRP A 376 -4.09 44.75 31.44
CA TRP A 376 -2.70 44.92 30.99
C TRP A 376 -1.80 43.74 31.36
N TRP A 377 -1.97 43.20 32.58
CA TRP A 377 -1.27 42.01 33.08
C TRP A 377 -1.71 40.73 32.35
N TYR A 378 -3.01 40.58 32.06
CA TYR A 378 -3.54 39.45 31.29
C TYR A 378 -3.25 39.55 29.78
N GLY A 379 -3.17 40.78 29.23
CA GLY A 379 -3.08 41.06 27.81
C GLY A 379 -1.65 41.20 27.24
N MET A 380 -0.78 42.02 27.86
CA MET A 380 0.52 42.40 27.26
C MET A 380 1.76 41.99 28.08
N GLY A 381 1.67 41.82 29.40
CA GLY A 381 2.87 41.65 30.26
C GLY A 381 3.44 40.23 30.38
N ARG A 382 2.65 39.17 30.10
CA ARG A 382 3.03 37.77 30.38
C ARG A 382 3.73 37.05 29.23
N TRP A 383 3.63 37.58 28.02
CA TRP A 383 4.14 36.96 26.80
C TRP A 383 5.43 37.65 26.37
N THR A 384 6.36 36.86 25.86
CA THR A 384 7.60 37.31 25.23
C THR A 384 7.86 36.44 24.00
N GLU A 385 8.83 36.83 23.17
CA GLU A 385 9.15 36.12 21.94
C GLU A 385 10.26 35.11 22.20
N ALA A 386 10.13 33.93 21.63
CA ALA A 386 11.15 32.90 21.72
C ALA A 386 12.42 33.32 20.93
N PRO A 387 13.62 33.23 21.52
CA PRO A 387 14.86 33.64 20.88
C PRO A 387 15.24 32.73 19.71
N LYS A 388 16.11 33.23 18.82
CA LYS A 388 16.56 32.50 17.63
C LYS A 388 17.69 31.52 17.97
N LEU A 389 17.31 30.30 18.35
CA LEU A 389 18.25 29.27 18.81
C LEU A 389 18.53 28.16 17.77
N ALA A 390 17.79 28.13 16.66
CA ALA A 390 17.97 27.14 15.60
C ALA A 390 19.30 27.36 14.84
N GLY A 391 20.04 26.28 14.58
CA GLY A 391 21.33 26.31 13.89
C GLY A 391 22.56 26.52 14.79
N MET A 392 22.36 26.95 16.03
CA MET A 392 23.43 27.10 17.04
C MET A 392 23.90 25.74 17.56
N SER A 393 25.08 25.70 18.17
CA SER A 393 25.50 24.50 18.91
C SER A 393 24.58 24.28 20.11
N SER A 394 24.39 23.02 20.52
CA SER A 394 23.52 22.72 21.67
C SER A 394 23.94 23.44 22.96
N SER A 395 25.24 23.67 23.17
CA SER A 395 25.76 24.38 24.34
C SER A 395 25.42 25.87 24.29
N GLU A 396 25.59 26.52 23.13
CA GLU A 396 25.26 27.94 22.93
C GLU A 396 23.75 28.16 23.05
N ALA A 397 22.94 27.33 22.39
CA ALA A 397 21.49 27.45 22.43
C ALA A 397 20.90 27.28 23.84
N ILE A 398 21.50 26.42 24.68
CA ILE A 398 21.09 26.25 26.07
C ILE A 398 21.47 27.48 26.90
N ALA A 399 22.65 28.05 26.66
CA ALA A 399 23.10 29.26 27.37
C ALA A 399 22.21 30.46 27.03
N ASP A 400 21.98 30.72 25.75
CA ASP A 400 21.17 31.84 25.26
C ASP A 400 19.70 31.74 25.73
N ALA A 401 19.14 30.52 25.74
CA ALA A 401 17.78 30.30 26.25
C ALA A 401 17.66 30.57 27.76
N LYS A 402 18.67 30.16 28.54
CA LYS A 402 18.70 30.41 29.99
C LYS A 402 18.93 31.88 30.32
N GLU A 403 19.79 32.55 29.57
CA GLU A 403 20.02 34.00 29.71
C GLU A 403 18.75 34.80 29.39
N ALA A 404 17.98 34.36 28.40
CA ALA A 404 16.67 34.92 28.08
C ALA A 404 15.56 34.55 29.08
N GLY A 405 15.87 33.79 30.14
CA GLY A 405 14.95 33.46 31.23
C GLY A 405 13.98 32.31 30.92
N PHE A 406 14.33 31.39 30.02
CA PHE A 406 13.54 30.21 29.69
C PHE A 406 14.14 28.92 30.25
N GLU A 407 13.29 27.96 30.58
CA GLU A 407 13.71 26.60 30.85
C GLU A 407 13.99 25.85 29.55
N VAL A 408 14.90 24.86 29.58
CA VAL A 408 15.32 24.15 28.37
C VAL A 408 15.16 22.65 28.52
N GLU A 409 14.36 22.05 27.64
CA GLU A 409 14.29 20.61 27.46
C GLU A 409 15.06 20.22 26.19
N THR A 410 15.80 19.11 26.19
CA THR A 410 16.54 18.68 25.00
C THR A 410 16.05 17.33 24.48
N LYS A 411 15.81 17.25 23.16
CA LYS A 411 15.47 16.01 22.45
C LYS A 411 16.48 15.79 21.33
N ARG A 412 16.88 14.54 21.09
CA ARG A 412 17.89 14.20 20.07
C ARG A 412 17.28 13.40 18.93
N VAL A 413 17.40 13.89 17.70
CA VAL A 413 16.86 13.24 16.48
C VAL A 413 17.89 13.21 15.36
N HIS A 414 17.76 12.27 14.42
CA HIS A 414 18.58 12.30 13.19
C HIS A 414 18.05 13.35 12.24
N HIS A 415 18.93 14.18 11.67
CA HIS A 415 18.55 15.24 10.74
C HIS A 415 19.49 15.25 9.53
N GLU A 416 18.94 15.37 8.32
CA GLU A 416 19.71 15.22 7.08
C GLU A 416 20.56 16.45 6.73
N ARG A 417 20.12 17.64 7.14
CA ARG A 417 20.75 18.92 6.76
C ARG A 417 21.50 19.64 7.88
N VAL A 418 21.35 19.17 9.12
CA VAL A 418 21.88 19.85 10.30
C VAL A 418 22.94 18.98 10.92
N ASP A 419 24.14 19.53 11.09
CA ASP A 419 25.28 18.81 11.63
C ASP A 419 24.99 18.24 13.02
N LYS A 420 25.65 17.12 13.33
CA LYS A 420 25.56 16.50 14.64
C LYS A 420 25.96 17.51 15.73
N GLY A 421 25.11 17.67 16.74
CA GLY A 421 25.34 18.56 17.89
C GLY A 421 24.77 19.97 17.73
N LYS A 422 24.23 20.34 16.57
CA LYS A 422 23.50 21.60 16.36
C LYS A 422 22.01 21.44 16.59
N VAL A 423 21.34 22.53 16.96
CA VAL A 423 19.88 22.57 17.12
C VAL A 423 19.23 22.58 15.74
N ALA A 424 18.51 21.51 15.41
CA ALA A 424 17.76 21.38 14.17
C ALA A 424 16.47 22.20 14.19
N MET A 425 15.79 22.24 15.34
CA MET A 425 14.52 22.95 15.53
C MET A 425 14.32 23.28 17.01
N THR A 426 13.55 24.32 17.29
CA THR A 426 13.04 24.63 18.62
C THR A 426 11.52 24.58 18.65
N ASN A 427 10.95 24.22 19.79
CA ASN A 427 9.53 24.34 20.06
C ASN A 427 9.33 25.03 21.42
N PRO A 428 8.73 26.23 21.48
CA PRO A 428 8.24 27.04 20.36
C PRO A 428 9.37 27.51 19.40
N GLY A 429 8.98 27.87 18.17
CA GLY A 429 9.89 28.33 17.12
C GLY A 429 10.38 29.76 17.37
N SER A 430 11.41 30.19 16.64
CA SER A 430 11.93 31.56 16.76
C SER A 430 10.84 32.60 16.48
N GLY A 431 10.65 33.56 17.38
CA GLY A 431 9.64 34.62 17.25
C GLY A 431 8.23 34.22 17.71
N ASP A 432 7.99 32.96 18.06
CA ASP A 432 6.72 32.52 18.62
C ASP A 432 6.50 33.10 20.01
N ARG A 433 5.23 33.35 20.36
CA ARG A 433 4.85 33.84 21.69
C ARG A 433 4.94 32.73 22.73
N ILE A 434 5.76 32.95 23.74
CA ILE A 434 5.94 32.06 24.89
C ILE A 434 5.79 32.87 26.20
N LEU A 435 5.29 32.22 27.24
CA LEU A 435 5.22 32.83 28.57
C LEU A 435 6.64 33.08 29.11
N ARG A 436 6.85 34.20 29.80
CA ARG A 436 8.12 34.42 30.53
C ARG A 436 8.35 33.27 31.52
N GLY A 437 9.54 32.67 31.53
CA GLY A 437 9.83 31.47 32.33
C GLY A 437 9.34 30.15 31.72
N GLY A 438 8.76 30.17 30.52
CA GLY A 438 8.30 28.96 29.83
C GLY A 438 9.45 28.06 29.36
N THR A 439 9.12 26.83 28.99
CA THR A 439 10.09 25.82 28.54
C THR A 439 10.24 25.82 27.01
N ILE A 440 11.48 25.93 26.52
CA ILE A 440 11.84 25.77 25.12
C ILE A 440 12.44 24.37 24.93
N THR A 441 11.83 23.56 24.05
CA THR A 441 12.39 22.27 23.65
C THR A 441 13.37 22.46 22.50
N LEU A 442 14.65 22.11 22.71
CA LEU A 442 15.68 22.07 21.67
C LEU A 442 15.76 20.67 21.06
N VAL A 443 15.52 20.58 19.75
CA VAL A 443 15.69 19.36 18.97
C VAL A 443 17.11 19.35 18.40
N ILE A 444 18.02 18.60 19.03
CA ILE A 444 19.43 18.49 18.66
C ILE A 444 19.63 17.39 17.61
N SER A 445 20.32 17.73 16.52
CA SER A 445 20.66 16.78 15.47
C SER A 445 21.70 15.76 15.95
N ARG A 446 21.48 14.47 15.69
CA ARG A 446 22.47 13.39 15.80
C ARG A 446 23.31 13.22 14.52
N GLY A 447 23.12 14.12 13.55
CA GLY A 447 23.57 13.95 12.18
C GLY A 447 22.65 12.99 11.41
N PRO A 448 22.98 12.75 10.14
CA PRO A 448 22.10 12.02 9.26
C PRO A 448 22.18 10.49 9.52
N GLU A 449 21.07 9.76 9.44
CA GLU A 449 21.06 8.30 9.69
C GLU A 449 21.73 7.58 8.52
N ARG A 450 22.70 6.71 8.82
CA ARG A 450 23.46 5.95 7.83
C ARG A 450 23.57 4.49 8.26
N HIS A 451 23.50 3.57 7.30
CA HIS A 451 23.63 2.13 7.49
C HIS A 451 24.73 1.57 6.59
N ALA A 452 25.58 0.71 7.16
CA ALA A 452 26.69 0.11 6.43
C ALA A 452 26.20 -1.04 5.55
N VAL A 453 26.67 -1.11 4.31
CA VAL A 453 26.44 -2.27 3.43
C VAL A 453 27.08 -3.52 4.06
N PRO A 454 26.31 -4.59 4.31
CA PRO A 454 26.84 -5.81 4.91
C PRO A 454 27.82 -6.56 3.98
N LYS A 455 28.59 -7.49 4.55
CA LYS A 455 29.47 -8.38 3.76
C LYS A 455 28.63 -9.49 3.11
N LEU A 456 28.34 -9.34 1.81
CA LEU A 456 27.41 -10.22 1.08
C LEU A 456 28.09 -11.21 0.13
N LYS A 457 29.36 -11.01 -0.21
CA LYS A 457 30.09 -11.84 -1.17
C LYS A 457 30.18 -13.30 -0.70
N GLY A 458 29.86 -14.24 -1.59
CA GLY A 458 29.86 -15.68 -1.29
C GLY A 458 28.62 -16.20 -0.56
N LEU A 459 27.73 -15.32 -0.08
CA LEU A 459 26.45 -15.76 0.48
C LEU A 459 25.50 -16.21 -0.62
N SER A 460 24.59 -17.14 -0.29
CA SER A 460 23.43 -17.46 -1.13
C SER A 460 22.54 -16.23 -1.32
N GLU A 461 21.86 -16.12 -2.46
CA GLU A 461 20.87 -15.06 -2.74
C GLU A 461 19.93 -14.78 -1.56
N THR A 462 19.31 -15.82 -0.98
CA THR A 462 18.36 -15.70 0.13
C THR A 462 18.98 -15.07 1.38
N ARG A 463 20.16 -15.56 1.79
CA ARG A 463 20.90 -14.99 2.94
C ARG A 463 21.37 -13.57 2.67
N ALA A 464 21.77 -13.27 1.43
CA ALA A 464 22.22 -11.94 1.05
C ALA A 464 21.08 -10.92 1.14
N ARG A 465 19.89 -11.27 0.63
CA ARG A 465 18.67 -10.45 0.76
C ARG A 465 18.31 -10.20 2.22
N ALA A 466 18.30 -11.25 3.04
CA ALA A 466 18.01 -11.12 4.47
C ALA A 466 19.01 -10.20 5.20
N ALA A 467 20.30 -10.29 4.86
CA ALA A 467 21.33 -9.42 5.45
C ALA A 467 21.17 -7.96 5.02
N ILE A 468 20.78 -7.68 3.77
CA ILE A 468 20.47 -6.33 3.28
C ILE A 468 19.30 -5.73 4.08
N THR A 469 18.20 -6.47 4.22
CA THR A 469 17.02 -6.03 4.96
C THR A 469 17.33 -5.81 6.44
N ALA A 470 18.10 -6.69 7.07
CA ALA A 470 18.55 -6.54 8.45
C ALA A 470 19.41 -5.28 8.66
N ALA A 471 20.16 -4.87 7.64
CA ALA A 471 20.93 -3.63 7.64
C ALA A 471 20.08 -2.38 7.35
N LYS A 472 18.74 -2.47 7.24
CA LYS A 472 17.83 -1.37 6.87
C LYS A 472 18.14 -0.76 5.50
N LEU A 473 18.63 -1.59 4.58
CA LEU A 473 18.89 -1.26 3.17
C LEU A 473 17.90 -2.02 2.29
N SER A 474 17.74 -1.61 1.03
CA SER A 474 16.85 -2.26 0.07
C SER A 474 17.64 -3.07 -0.96
N VAL A 475 17.07 -4.17 -1.43
CA VAL A 475 17.67 -4.96 -2.51
C VAL A 475 17.42 -4.23 -3.83
N GLY A 476 18.49 -3.90 -4.54
CA GLY A 476 18.44 -3.26 -5.85
C GLY A 476 18.32 -4.25 -6.99
N GLU A 477 19.01 -3.96 -8.09
CA GLU A 477 19.04 -4.81 -9.27
C GLU A 477 19.78 -6.12 -8.98
N VAL A 478 19.20 -7.25 -9.41
CA VAL A 478 19.82 -8.57 -9.28
C VAL A 478 20.18 -9.09 -10.67
N THR A 479 21.45 -8.96 -11.03
CA THR A 479 21.97 -9.48 -12.30
C THR A 479 22.64 -10.84 -12.11
N ARG A 480 22.72 -11.62 -13.19
CA ARG A 480 23.26 -12.98 -13.14
C ARG A 480 24.39 -13.16 -14.16
N ARG A 481 25.58 -13.56 -13.71
CA ARG A 481 26.78 -13.78 -14.55
C ARG A 481 27.41 -15.14 -14.27
N TYR A 482 28.08 -15.72 -15.26
CA TYR A 482 28.86 -16.94 -15.02
C TYR A 482 30.14 -16.62 -14.24
N SER A 483 30.55 -17.52 -13.35
CA SER A 483 31.78 -17.41 -12.57
C SER A 483 32.38 -18.79 -12.36
N ALA A 484 33.68 -18.92 -12.67
CA ALA A 484 34.42 -20.16 -12.41
C ALA A 484 34.83 -20.30 -10.93
N LYS A 485 34.74 -19.23 -10.13
CA LYS A 485 35.24 -19.18 -8.74
C LYS A 485 34.14 -19.17 -7.68
N VAL A 486 32.89 -18.90 -8.07
CA VAL A 486 31.77 -18.68 -7.15
C VAL A 486 30.67 -19.69 -7.47
N ASP A 487 30.24 -20.43 -6.46
CA ASP A 487 29.21 -21.45 -6.58
C ASP A 487 27.92 -20.89 -7.14
N LYS A 488 27.19 -21.73 -7.89
CA LYS A 488 25.90 -21.35 -8.48
C LYS A 488 24.93 -20.87 -7.40
N GLY A 489 24.35 -19.70 -7.59
CA GLY A 489 23.39 -19.09 -6.65
C GLY A 489 24.02 -18.26 -5.53
N ALA A 490 25.35 -18.20 -5.46
CA ALA A 490 26.06 -17.32 -4.53
C ALA A 490 26.38 -15.95 -5.15
N VAL A 491 26.52 -14.93 -4.30
CA VAL A 491 26.82 -13.54 -4.70
C VAL A 491 28.29 -13.42 -5.12
N ILE A 492 28.51 -12.97 -6.35
CA ILE A 492 29.81 -12.65 -6.95
C ILE A 492 30.30 -11.29 -6.45
N SER A 493 29.44 -10.27 -6.57
CA SER A 493 29.77 -8.89 -6.23
C SER A 493 28.51 -8.14 -5.79
N VAL A 494 28.74 -7.04 -5.07
CA VAL A 494 27.73 -6.15 -4.52
C VAL A 494 28.10 -4.71 -4.89
N SER A 495 27.11 -3.88 -5.18
CA SER A 495 27.25 -2.44 -5.39
C SER A 495 26.12 -1.71 -4.66
N PRO A 496 26.37 -0.73 -3.78
CA PRO A 496 27.66 -0.20 -3.34
C PRO A 496 28.52 -1.20 -2.55
N LYS A 497 29.80 -0.89 -2.28
CA LYS A 497 30.75 -1.85 -1.68
C LYS A 497 30.42 -2.11 -0.22
N ALA A 498 30.77 -3.31 0.27
CA ALA A 498 30.62 -3.64 1.69
C ALA A 498 31.33 -2.61 2.59
N GLY A 499 30.65 -2.18 3.65
CA GLY A 499 31.09 -1.15 4.59
C GLY A 499 30.74 0.28 4.21
N GLU A 500 30.23 0.53 3.00
CA GLU A 500 29.80 1.87 2.58
C GLU A 500 28.55 2.32 3.36
N LEU A 501 28.54 3.58 3.78
CA LEU A 501 27.48 4.15 4.62
C LEU A 501 26.40 4.78 3.74
N LEU A 502 25.27 4.09 3.63
CA LEU A 502 24.15 4.53 2.81
C LEU A 502 23.00 5.04 3.67
N ARG A 503 22.07 5.78 3.05
CA ARG A 503 20.82 6.17 3.70
C ARG A 503 19.95 4.93 3.90
N ARG A 504 19.00 5.03 4.83
CA ARG A 504 17.95 4.03 4.98
C ARG A 504 17.25 3.77 3.64
N ASP A 505 16.98 2.51 3.36
CA ASP A 505 16.33 2.03 2.12
C ASP A 505 17.12 2.29 0.83
N ALA A 506 18.40 2.71 0.92
CA ALA A 506 19.27 2.77 -0.24
C ALA A 506 19.47 1.40 -0.87
N ARG A 507 19.55 1.38 -2.21
CA ARG A 507 19.60 0.16 -3.01
C ARG A 507 20.98 -0.47 -2.98
N VAL A 508 20.99 -1.79 -2.84
CA VAL A 508 22.18 -2.64 -2.92
C VAL A 508 21.98 -3.67 -4.02
N ASP A 509 22.65 -3.47 -5.14
CA ASP A 509 22.63 -4.33 -6.31
C ASP A 509 23.49 -5.58 -6.08
N LEU A 510 23.03 -6.71 -6.60
CA LEU A 510 23.67 -8.01 -6.46
C LEU A 510 23.99 -8.60 -7.83
N VAL A 511 25.21 -9.12 -7.96
CA VAL A 511 25.58 -9.97 -9.10
C VAL A 511 25.68 -11.41 -8.59
N ILE A 512 24.83 -12.30 -9.12
CA ILE A 512 24.72 -13.70 -8.66
C ILE A 512 25.34 -14.63 -9.69
N SER A 513 26.02 -15.68 -9.19
CA SER A 513 26.65 -16.68 -10.04
C SER A 513 25.64 -17.62 -10.70
N LYS A 514 25.70 -17.70 -12.03
CA LYS A 514 25.06 -18.76 -12.84
C LYS A 514 25.79 -20.11 -12.75
N GLY A 515 26.93 -20.15 -12.04
CA GLY A 515 27.87 -21.27 -12.00
C GLY A 515 28.98 -21.12 -13.04
N ILE A 516 29.73 -22.20 -13.24
CA ILE A 516 30.84 -22.27 -14.20
C ILE A 516 30.28 -22.08 -15.63
N PRO A 517 30.92 -21.25 -16.48
CA PRO A 517 30.52 -21.09 -17.87
C PRO A 517 30.39 -22.44 -18.60
N PRO A 518 29.34 -22.66 -19.41
CA PRO A 518 29.21 -23.89 -20.18
C PRO A 518 30.27 -23.96 -21.29
N VAL A 519 30.77 -25.17 -21.53
CA VAL A 519 31.72 -25.48 -22.61
C VAL A 519 30.97 -25.96 -23.85
N SER A 520 31.51 -25.67 -25.03
CA SER A 520 30.96 -26.21 -26.28
C SER A 520 31.47 -27.63 -26.48
N VAL A 521 30.57 -28.56 -26.81
CA VAL A 521 30.95 -29.91 -27.21
C VAL A 521 31.70 -29.84 -28.55
N PRO A 522 32.97 -30.28 -28.64
CA PRO A 522 33.72 -30.31 -29.88
C PRO A 522 33.17 -31.37 -30.85
N GLN A 523 33.40 -31.16 -32.14
CA GLN A 523 33.18 -32.18 -33.17
C GLN A 523 34.28 -33.24 -33.09
N VAL A 524 33.88 -34.49 -32.84
CA VAL A 524 34.76 -35.67 -32.73
C VAL A 524 34.37 -36.80 -33.69
N THR A 525 33.25 -36.72 -34.39
CA THR A 525 32.91 -37.67 -35.46
C THR A 525 33.97 -37.66 -36.56
N GLY A 526 34.37 -38.85 -37.01
CA GLY A 526 35.42 -39.05 -38.01
C GLY A 526 36.84 -39.15 -37.44
N LEU A 527 37.03 -38.82 -36.15
CA LEU A 527 38.32 -38.99 -35.47
C LEU A 527 38.50 -40.43 -34.97
N GLY A 528 39.75 -40.81 -34.71
CA GLY A 528 40.07 -42.01 -33.96
C GLY A 528 39.66 -41.87 -32.49
N GLU A 529 39.32 -42.99 -31.85
CA GLU A 529 38.85 -43.05 -30.45
C GLU A 529 39.74 -42.25 -29.47
N SER A 530 41.04 -42.53 -29.43
CA SER A 530 41.97 -41.83 -28.53
C SER A 530 42.04 -40.32 -28.77
N THR A 531 42.04 -39.88 -30.03
CA THR A 531 42.03 -38.45 -30.37
C THR A 531 40.70 -37.77 -30.00
N ALA A 532 39.58 -38.49 -30.16
CA ALA A 532 38.27 -38.01 -29.76
C ALA A 532 38.18 -37.86 -28.22
N GLU A 533 38.71 -38.83 -27.47
CA GLU A 533 38.74 -38.79 -26.01
C GLU A 533 39.57 -37.61 -25.50
N GLN A 534 40.79 -37.43 -26.01
CA GLN A 534 41.66 -36.32 -25.63
C GLN A 534 41.02 -34.96 -25.93
N LYS A 535 40.42 -34.78 -27.12
CA LYS A 535 39.77 -33.53 -27.50
C LYS A 535 38.56 -33.18 -26.62
N LEU A 536 37.85 -34.19 -26.11
CA LEU A 536 36.75 -33.99 -25.16
C LEU A 536 37.27 -33.69 -23.75
N ASP A 537 38.35 -34.35 -23.31
CA ASP A 537 38.99 -34.10 -22.02
C ASP A 537 39.60 -32.70 -21.94
N ASP A 538 40.28 -32.24 -23.00
CA ASP A 538 40.81 -30.88 -23.14
C ASP A 538 39.70 -29.81 -23.05
N ALA A 539 38.50 -30.14 -23.55
CA ALA A 539 37.31 -29.31 -23.43
C ALA A 539 36.67 -29.38 -22.03
N GLY A 540 37.20 -30.21 -21.13
CA GLY A 540 36.72 -30.43 -19.78
C GLY A 540 35.43 -31.25 -19.71
N LEU A 541 35.22 -32.18 -20.65
CA LEU A 541 34.05 -33.06 -20.73
C LEU A 541 34.45 -34.50 -20.39
N LYS A 542 33.57 -35.24 -19.72
CA LYS A 542 33.78 -36.67 -19.46
C LYS A 542 33.37 -37.48 -20.69
N VAL A 543 34.08 -38.55 -20.98
CA VAL A 543 33.76 -39.39 -22.15
C VAL A 543 33.16 -40.72 -21.73
N ARG A 544 32.13 -41.16 -22.44
CA ARG A 544 31.58 -42.52 -22.36
C ARG A 544 31.66 -43.15 -23.74
N THR A 545 32.37 -44.25 -23.86
CA THR A 545 32.60 -44.92 -25.14
C THR A 545 31.65 -46.10 -25.31
N THR A 546 31.06 -46.24 -26.51
CA THR A 546 30.20 -47.36 -26.90
C THR A 546 30.69 -47.94 -28.21
N TYR A 547 30.66 -49.26 -28.36
CA TYR A 547 31.17 -49.95 -29.55
C TYR A 547 30.03 -50.60 -30.33
N GLN A 548 29.94 -50.29 -31.62
CA GLN A 548 28.88 -50.81 -32.49
C GLN A 548 29.42 -51.07 -33.91
N ALA A 549 28.83 -52.05 -34.61
CA ALA A 549 29.17 -52.29 -36.00
C ALA A 549 28.58 -51.19 -36.90
N HIS A 550 29.33 -50.74 -37.90
CA HIS A 550 28.91 -49.69 -38.83
C HIS A 550 29.29 -50.03 -40.26
N LYS A 551 28.35 -49.89 -41.20
CA LYS A 551 28.49 -50.35 -42.60
C LYS A 551 29.67 -49.69 -43.32
N THR A 552 29.91 -48.41 -43.08
CA THR A 552 30.83 -47.59 -43.88
C THR A 552 31.96 -46.93 -43.07
N ALA A 553 31.88 -46.94 -41.73
CA ALA A 553 32.86 -46.22 -40.90
C ALA A 553 34.04 -47.15 -40.61
N LYS A 554 35.26 -46.63 -40.78
CA LYS A 554 36.50 -47.39 -40.53
C LYS A 554 36.54 -47.90 -39.09
N LYS A 555 37.00 -49.13 -38.88
CA LYS A 555 37.15 -49.70 -37.54
C LYS A 555 38.01 -48.78 -36.66
N GLY A 556 37.57 -48.50 -35.43
CA GLY A 556 38.24 -47.62 -34.47
C GLY A 556 37.96 -46.11 -34.67
N THR A 557 37.05 -45.74 -35.57
CA THR A 557 36.63 -44.34 -35.77
C THR A 557 35.28 -44.06 -35.12
N VAL A 558 35.12 -42.85 -34.58
CA VAL A 558 33.85 -42.37 -34.01
C VAL A 558 32.90 -42.04 -35.16
N PHE A 559 31.77 -42.75 -35.25
CA PHE A 559 30.75 -42.49 -36.27
C PHE A 559 29.57 -41.68 -35.75
N ALA A 560 29.35 -41.66 -34.43
CA ALA A 560 28.32 -40.85 -33.80
C ALA A 560 28.79 -40.29 -32.45
N GLN A 561 28.24 -39.13 -32.08
CA GLN A 561 28.43 -38.52 -30.77
C GLN A 561 27.09 -38.00 -30.24
N SER A 562 26.90 -38.05 -28.93
CA SER A 562 25.77 -37.44 -28.24
C SER A 562 26.23 -36.83 -26.93
N PRO A 563 26.02 -35.53 -26.68
CA PRO A 563 25.33 -34.54 -27.52
C PRO A 563 26.05 -34.20 -28.85
N GLN A 564 25.33 -33.58 -29.77
CA GLN A 564 25.88 -33.08 -31.04
C GLN A 564 26.93 -31.99 -30.79
N ALA A 565 27.83 -31.78 -31.75
CA ALA A 565 28.83 -30.72 -31.65
C ALA A 565 28.20 -29.33 -31.56
N ALA A 566 28.98 -28.38 -31.04
CA ALA A 566 28.58 -27.02 -30.70
C ALA A 566 27.50 -26.91 -29.59
N THR A 567 26.89 -28.02 -29.14
CA THR A 567 25.99 -28.02 -27.99
C THR A 567 26.70 -27.49 -26.75
N LYS A 568 26.09 -26.54 -26.05
CA LYS A 568 26.62 -26.01 -24.79
C LYS A 568 26.26 -26.94 -23.64
N LYS A 569 27.26 -27.46 -22.93
CA LYS A 569 27.06 -28.29 -21.73
C LYS A 569 27.89 -27.80 -20.55
N PRO A 570 27.46 -28.08 -19.30
CA PRO A 570 28.30 -27.82 -18.14
C PRO A 570 29.64 -28.54 -18.24
N LYS A 571 30.71 -27.91 -17.74
CA LYS A 571 32.01 -28.57 -17.58
C LYS A 571 31.83 -29.83 -16.71
N GLY A 572 32.46 -30.94 -17.11
CA GLY A 572 32.36 -32.25 -16.46
C GLY A 572 31.15 -33.09 -16.88
N SER A 573 30.31 -32.60 -17.79
CA SER A 573 29.22 -33.40 -18.36
C SER A 573 29.75 -34.53 -19.26
N THR A 574 28.97 -35.60 -19.38
CA THR A 574 29.35 -36.78 -20.16
C THR A 574 28.93 -36.66 -21.62
N VAL A 575 29.86 -36.83 -22.55
CA VAL A 575 29.62 -37.03 -23.97
C VAL A 575 29.80 -38.50 -24.30
N THR A 576 28.77 -39.10 -24.91
CA THR A 576 28.84 -40.47 -25.39
C THR A 576 29.34 -40.49 -26.83
N ILE A 577 30.40 -41.25 -27.09
CA ILE A 577 30.91 -41.49 -28.44
C ILE A 577 30.61 -42.93 -28.84
N SER A 578 30.24 -43.14 -30.11
CA SER A 578 30.02 -44.46 -30.69
C SER A 578 31.11 -44.76 -31.70
N VAL A 579 31.92 -45.78 -31.39
CA VAL A 579 33.09 -46.20 -32.15
C VAL A 579 32.73 -47.41 -33.01
N SER A 580 33.14 -47.37 -34.28
CA SER A 580 32.90 -48.46 -35.23
C SER A 580 33.79 -49.67 -34.89
N THR A 581 33.18 -50.85 -34.71
CA THR A 581 33.91 -52.12 -34.65
C THR A 581 34.22 -52.70 -36.04
N GLY A 582 33.81 -52.00 -37.10
CA GLY A 582 33.89 -52.42 -38.50
C GLY A 582 32.51 -52.79 -39.09
N PRO A 583 32.46 -53.21 -40.36
CA PRO A 583 31.21 -53.61 -41.00
C PRO A 583 30.55 -54.79 -40.27
N PRO A 584 29.21 -54.80 -40.15
CA PRO A 584 28.50 -55.90 -39.48
C PRO A 584 28.72 -57.22 -40.23
N ILE A 585 28.68 -58.32 -39.48
CA ILE A 585 28.65 -59.66 -40.07
C ILE A 585 27.22 -59.92 -40.53
N VAL A 586 27.07 -60.22 -41.82
CA VAL A 586 25.78 -60.50 -42.47
C VAL A 586 25.80 -61.94 -42.96
N GLN A 587 24.64 -62.61 -42.90
CA GLN A 587 24.48 -63.95 -43.47
C GLN A 587 24.61 -63.85 -44.99
N VAL A 588 25.44 -64.70 -45.58
CA VAL A 588 25.60 -64.78 -47.03
C VAL A 588 24.45 -65.64 -47.57
N PRO A 589 23.55 -65.10 -48.41
CA PRO A 589 22.54 -65.91 -49.06
C PRO A 589 23.15 -67.06 -49.85
N ASP A 590 22.57 -68.25 -49.77
CA ASP A 590 22.92 -69.34 -50.68
C ASP A 590 22.35 -69.02 -52.06
N VAL A 591 23.25 -69.06 -53.04
CA VAL A 591 23.01 -68.81 -54.47
C VAL A 591 23.50 -69.97 -55.33
N THR A 592 23.82 -71.12 -54.72
CA THR A 592 24.13 -72.36 -55.44
C THR A 592 22.97 -72.74 -56.38
N ASP A 593 23.28 -73.24 -57.58
CA ASP A 593 22.35 -73.59 -58.66
C ASP A 593 21.53 -72.43 -59.26
N MET A 594 21.78 -71.18 -58.84
CA MET A 594 21.13 -69.99 -59.40
C MET A 594 21.86 -69.47 -60.66
N PRO A 595 21.14 -68.86 -61.61
CA PRO A 595 21.74 -68.09 -62.70
C PRO A 595 22.61 -66.94 -62.16
N ILE A 596 23.74 -66.67 -62.82
CA ILE A 596 24.73 -65.68 -62.36
C ILE A 596 24.14 -64.27 -62.11
N GLU A 597 23.22 -63.82 -62.95
CA GLU A 597 22.59 -62.50 -62.82
C GLU A 597 21.70 -62.42 -61.57
N GLU A 598 20.94 -63.48 -61.30
CA GLU A 598 20.06 -63.59 -60.15
C GLU A 598 20.87 -63.73 -58.85
N ALA A 599 21.90 -64.58 -58.87
CA ALA A 599 22.86 -64.75 -57.79
C ALA A 599 23.55 -63.41 -57.43
N THR A 600 23.99 -62.66 -58.45
CA THR A 600 24.65 -61.36 -58.28
C THR A 600 23.71 -60.34 -57.64
N ARG A 601 22.47 -60.22 -58.14
CA ARG A 601 21.46 -59.32 -57.55
C ARG A 601 21.16 -59.66 -56.10
N LYS A 602 21.00 -60.95 -55.78
CA LYS A 602 20.70 -61.42 -54.41
C LYS A 602 21.83 -61.12 -53.43
N LEU A 603 23.09 -61.34 -53.85
CA LEU A 603 24.27 -61.04 -53.04
C LEU A 603 24.52 -59.53 -52.89
N GLN A 604 24.32 -58.75 -53.95
CA GLN A 604 24.41 -57.28 -53.90
C GLN A 604 23.32 -56.66 -53.02
N ALA A 605 22.09 -57.19 -53.08
CA ALA A 605 20.99 -56.79 -52.19
C ALA A 605 21.29 -57.09 -50.72
N ALA A 606 22.02 -58.17 -50.44
CA ALA A 606 22.53 -58.49 -49.10
C ALA A 606 23.76 -57.64 -48.69
N GLY A 607 24.26 -56.77 -49.57
CA GLY A 607 25.34 -55.82 -49.30
C GLY A 607 26.73 -56.36 -49.56
N PHE A 608 26.88 -57.39 -50.39
CA PHE A 608 28.17 -57.94 -50.79
C PHE A 608 28.61 -57.51 -52.18
N GLN A 609 29.92 -57.51 -52.41
CA GLN A 609 30.50 -57.41 -53.75
C GLN A 609 30.63 -58.81 -54.33
N VAL A 610 30.53 -58.95 -55.66
CA VAL A 610 30.55 -60.26 -56.33
C VAL A 610 31.70 -60.31 -57.30
N GLU A 611 32.54 -61.33 -57.17
CA GLU A 611 33.64 -61.64 -58.10
C GLU A 611 33.35 -62.99 -58.74
N THR A 612 33.43 -63.07 -60.07
CA THR A 612 32.99 -64.25 -60.82
C THR A 612 34.17 -64.91 -61.52
N ASN A 613 34.40 -66.18 -61.23
CA ASN A 613 35.37 -67.03 -61.88
C ASN A 613 34.66 -67.98 -62.85
N ARG A 614 34.85 -67.79 -64.16
CA ARG A 614 34.23 -68.61 -65.20
C ARG A 614 35.13 -69.79 -65.55
N VAL A 615 34.57 -70.99 -65.55
CA VAL A 615 35.25 -72.22 -66.00
C VAL A 615 34.88 -72.47 -67.47
N PRO A 616 35.82 -72.88 -68.35
CA PRO A 616 35.50 -73.13 -69.75
C PRO A 616 34.53 -74.31 -69.91
N GLY A 617 33.39 -74.08 -70.58
CA GLY A 617 32.52 -75.14 -71.11
C GLY A 617 31.16 -75.37 -70.43
N GLY A 618 30.64 -74.47 -69.59
CA GLY A 618 29.34 -74.70 -68.92
C GLY A 618 28.28 -73.60 -69.09
N GLY A 619 27.11 -73.88 -68.50
CA GLY A 619 25.79 -73.31 -68.76
C GLY A 619 25.37 -72.12 -67.89
N GLY A 620 26.29 -71.40 -67.26
CA GLY A 620 26.03 -70.08 -66.65
C GLY A 620 25.40 -70.10 -65.24
N LYS A 621 25.48 -71.24 -64.54
CA LYS A 621 24.97 -71.39 -63.15
C LYS A 621 26.10 -71.42 -62.12
N VAL A 622 25.81 -70.93 -60.92
CA VAL A 622 26.75 -70.95 -59.79
C VAL A 622 26.87 -72.37 -59.23
N ILE A 623 28.06 -72.95 -59.29
CA ILE A 623 28.36 -74.28 -58.71
C ILE A 623 28.94 -74.18 -57.30
N GLN A 624 29.57 -73.06 -57.00
CA GLN A 624 30.22 -72.83 -55.72
C GLN A 624 30.24 -71.34 -55.39
N GLN A 625 30.03 -71.02 -54.13
CA GLN A 625 30.24 -69.70 -53.56
C GLN A 625 31.20 -69.77 -52.38
N GLU A 626 32.00 -68.73 -52.19
CA GLU A 626 32.85 -68.58 -51.01
C GLU A 626 32.90 -67.11 -50.56
N PRO A 627 32.70 -66.81 -49.27
CA PRO A 627 32.27 -67.70 -48.16
C PRO A 627 30.80 -68.15 -48.20
N LYS A 628 30.47 -69.27 -47.54
CA LYS A 628 29.13 -69.91 -47.60
C LYS A 628 28.13 -69.52 -46.50
N LYS A 629 28.59 -69.02 -45.35
CA LYS A 629 27.72 -68.79 -44.18
C LYS A 629 27.61 -67.31 -43.82
N GLN A 630 28.70 -66.71 -43.40
CA GLN A 630 28.73 -65.35 -42.91
C GLN A 630 29.94 -64.63 -43.47
N ALA A 631 29.74 -63.36 -43.82
CA ALA A 631 30.81 -62.49 -44.26
C ALA A 631 30.55 -61.06 -43.78
N ARG A 632 31.60 -60.23 -43.73
CA ARG A 632 31.44 -58.83 -43.38
C ARG A 632 30.70 -58.11 -44.50
N TYR A 633 29.78 -57.22 -44.15
CA TYR A 633 29.14 -56.33 -45.11
C TYR A 633 30.17 -55.62 -46.00
N GLY A 634 29.95 -55.60 -47.31
CA GLY A 634 30.86 -55.03 -48.31
C GLY A 634 32.04 -55.94 -48.71
N SER A 635 32.15 -57.15 -48.15
CA SER A 635 33.16 -58.14 -48.61
C SER A 635 32.80 -58.74 -49.97
N ILE A 636 33.82 -59.31 -50.62
CA ILE A 636 33.68 -59.98 -51.92
C ILE A 636 33.27 -61.43 -51.69
N ILE A 637 32.18 -61.86 -52.33
CA ILE A 637 31.79 -63.26 -52.48
C ILE A 637 32.27 -63.73 -53.84
N LYS A 638 33.13 -64.75 -53.84
CA LYS A 638 33.63 -65.39 -55.06
C LYS A 638 32.65 -66.45 -55.52
N LEU A 639 32.23 -66.35 -56.77
CA LEU A 639 31.37 -67.32 -57.44
C LEU A 639 32.16 -68.08 -58.48
N TRP A 640 32.09 -69.41 -58.46
CA TRP A 640 32.54 -70.24 -59.57
C TRP A 640 31.34 -70.63 -60.40
N VAL A 641 31.44 -70.35 -61.69
CA VAL A 641 30.37 -70.55 -62.66
C VAL A 641 30.86 -71.56 -63.67
N PHE A 642 30.12 -72.65 -63.80
CA PHE A 642 30.30 -73.61 -64.88
C PHE A 642 29.44 -73.14 -66.04
#